data_AF-A0A3Q9KBR6-F1
#
_entry.id   AF-A0A3Q9KBR6-F1
#
_cell.length_a   1.000
_cell.length_b   1.000
_cell.length_c   1.000
_cell.angle_alpha   90.00
_cell.angle_beta   90.00
_cell.angle_gamma   90.00
#
_symmetry.space_group_name_H-M   'P 1'
#
loop_
_entity.id
_entity.type
_entity.pdbx_description
1 polymer ?
#
loop_
_entity_poly.entity_id
_entity_poly.type
_entity_poly.pdbx_seq_one_letter_code
_entity_poly.pdbx_strand_id
1 'polypeptide(L)'
;MSEQHIGGVGELVCRTDSRRGRIRAARLNGIDAVEVADDGVTLTVTFLGKAPHGLCPENVRIDGGRRITGIEALEVSVEREEDPELDDRLHVVLDRAGDTSRYRLSLVTTDPYGRPGTEPYEGFDQRYFGAEFRFQADCPSPFDCVEETGADCPDTFRPAPVTDYTARDYDTLRQLALDRLRLTTPDWVERNPADLGMTLVEMLAYTADQISYQQDAVATEAYLDTARRRVSVRRHVRLIDYPMHDGCSARAFVAVEATEERSLLPGEFRFAAVDVRTYRPHDRPEVGTVIDDRDLAVLDERGSVEVFEPVSDAPLCLRPEHNVIRLWTWGDEVCALPKGAASATLRDEWTDEACESRSLRLSPGDLLVFEEVKGPRTGTPGDQDPSHRQAVRLTSVTPAVDQLDNQPVLEVTWALEDALTFPLCLSTRGGVGCAPVQDVSVARGNVVLVDHGRSLTFGAAQENTPETVTVPPVPAVLGSCDPPAFGCGDRKDSGNATAATINALLEKTGCHQALTPDDIRELFSVVGEEESVRAGLGLELAGQRREKVVPGTVHAQAKALRTLLAQSVYPGIGPRFRPVLHRSPVARTVPFPQPAQVAAGQADRLAGIRERVRVRLVELWRSARDHDGLSEEEIAELTVIFGLKALERFELRRHPVRALRELLHRGDRLLGAKLRRLEVLGARARAGTVLDGRIAWEIAQSWGPAYAAGLHPDEPVLHGPAATLVPDPRAALPAVRIRDDNGEWLPRRDLLDSGPRDRHFVGELEDGGTSRSSGAESGGGRIALRFGDGRYGARPTPSSRLELHYRLGGGTAGNVGAEAINHLVLSRDPEASDAAAPMPVAGVRNPLPATGGTEPEPVEQVRQLAPLDLRRTRLRAVTAADYAELASALPGVQRAAAEIRWTGSVQEAHVAIDAARTGEPGPQLLDSVAYALERYRRIGHDLVVEPARTVPVDVAIEVCAAPGHQHGQILAELHRVLGNRRLSGGRLGFFHPDALTFGEPVRLSRLTAVAAAVPGVRSVRVTRLQRLFAQEHSDNRALEDGVLRLGPLEIAVCDNDPERPENGRLVIGLGGTGERGGAR
;
A
#
# COMPACT_ATOMS: atom_id res chain seq x y z
N MET A 1 10.92 26.91 -33.41
CA MET A 1 10.35 28.20 -32.96
C MET A 1 9.21 27.84 -32.03
N SER A 2 9.50 27.69 -30.74
CA SER A 2 9.51 28.77 -29.72
C SER A 2 8.07 29.07 -29.31
N GLU A 3 7.63 29.03 -28.06
CA GLU A 3 8.22 29.00 -26.71
C GLU A 3 7.04 28.68 -25.75
N GLN A 4 7.20 27.87 -24.69
CA GLN A 4 7.31 28.29 -23.27
C GLN A 4 6.17 29.21 -22.77
N HIS A 5 5.59 29.17 -21.57
CA HIS A 5 5.88 28.58 -20.23
C HIS A 5 4.60 28.77 -19.36
N ILE A 6 4.24 27.86 -18.43
CA ILE A 6 4.47 27.90 -16.96
C ILE A 6 4.00 29.18 -16.22
N GLY A 7 3.16 29.00 -15.19
CA GLY A 7 3.31 29.73 -13.90
C GLY A 7 2.07 30.41 -13.27
N GLY A 8 1.49 29.77 -12.23
CA GLY A 8 1.36 30.34 -10.87
C GLY A 8 0.35 31.46 -10.50
N VAL A 9 -0.43 31.16 -9.46
CA VAL A 9 -0.82 32.01 -8.29
C VAL A 9 -1.84 33.15 -8.49
N GLY A 10 -2.87 33.20 -7.62
CA GLY A 10 -3.53 34.46 -7.24
C GLY A 10 -5.01 34.41 -6.89
N GLU A 11 -5.33 33.99 -5.65
CA GLU A 11 -6.43 34.43 -4.76
C GLU A 11 -7.86 34.80 -5.24
N LEU A 12 -8.82 34.13 -4.56
CA LEU A 12 -10.04 34.64 -3.89
C LEU A 12 -10.92 35.73 -4.54
N VAL A 13 -12.18 35.38 -4.83
CA VAL A 13 -13.35 36.29 -4.68
C VAL A 13 -14.58 35.51 -4.21
N CYS A 14 -15.10 35.84 -3.03
CA CYS A 14 -16.48 35.57 -2.60
C CYS A 14 -17.40 36.68 -3.12
N ARG A 15 -18.61 36.36 -3.62
CA ARG A 15 -19.87 37.01 -3.17
C ARG A 15 -21.18 36.46 -3.76
N THR A 16 -22.03 36.04 -2.81
CA THR A 16 -23.50 36.14 -2.69
C THR A 16 -24.47 35.31 -3.55
N ASP A 17 -25.37 34.69 -2.77
CA ASP A 17 -26.38 33.69 -3.07
C ASP A 17 -27.68 34.33 -3.56
N SER A 18 -27.99 34.11 -4.85
CA SER A 18 -29.21 34.54 -5.57
C SER A 18 -30.33 33.49 -5.50
N ARG A 19 -30.52 32.83 -4.35
CA ARG A 19 -31.41 31.66 -4.27
C ARG A 19 -32.89 31.98 -4.05
N ARG A 20 -33.25 33.11 -3.42
CA ARG A 20 -34.67 33.47 -3.16
C ARG A 20 -35.45 33.87 -4.43
N GLY A 21 -34.77 34.45 -5.43
CA GLY A 21 -35.40 34.78 -6.72
C GLY A 21 -35.63 33.57 -7.64
N ARG A 22 -34.90 32.46 -7.44
CA ARG A 22 -35.02 31.24 -8.26
C ARG A 22 -36.18 30.31 -7.83
N ILE A 23 -36.68 30.44 -6.60
CA ILE A 23 -37.79 29.60 -6.08
C ILE A 23 -39.14 30.04 -6.67
N ARG A 24 -39.39 31.35 -6.84
CA ARG A 24 -40.63 31.88 -7.44
C ARG A 24 -40.81 31.52 -8.92
N ALA A 25 -39.72 31.29 -9.65
CA ALA A 25 -39.78 30.88 -11.07
C ALA A 25 -40.09 29.38 -11.27
N ALA A 26 -39.94 28.55 -10.22
CA ALA A 26 -40.05 27.09 -10.30
C ALA A 26 -41.40 26.52 -9.80
N ARG A 27 -42.38 27.37 -9.40
CA ARG A 27 -43.69 26.96 -8.86
C ARG A 27 -43.63 25.97 -7.66
N LEU A 28 -42.64 26.14 -6.77
CA LEU A 28 -42.53 25.39 -5.50
C LEU A 28 -42.94 26.28 -4.32
N ASN A 29 -43.67 25.72 -3.35
CA ASN A 29 -44.19 26.44 -2.18
C ASN A 29 -43.23 26.35 -0.97
N GLY A 30 -43.36 27.27 -0.02
CA GLY A 30 -42.60 27.31 1.23
C GLY A 30 -43.39 28.01 2.34
N ILE A 31 -43.00 27.85 3.60
CA ILE A 31 -43.56 28.61 4.73
C ILE A 31 -42.74 29.89 4.89
N ASP A 32 -43.39 31.05 4.85
CA ASP A 32 -42.72 32.36 4.99
C ASP A 32 -42.63 32.77 6.47
N ALA A 33 -43.77 32.71 7.17
CA ALA A 33 -43.88 33.10 8.58
C ALA A 33 -44.99 32.33 9.31
N VAL A 34 -44.85 32.20 10.63
CA VAL A 34 -45.86 31.63 11.54
C VAL A 34 -46.07 32.64 12.67
N GLU A 35 -47.30 33.12 12.81
CA GLU A 35 -47.72 34.06 13.85
C GLU A 35 -48.69 33.38 14.81
N VAL A 36 -48.58 33.70 16.10
CA VAL A 36 -49.49 33.18 17.15
C VAL A 36 -50.54 34.23 17.42
N ALA A 37 -51.81 33.84 17.39
CA ALA A 37 -52.90 34.73 17.76
C ALA A 37 -52.91 34.99 19.28
N ASP A 38 -53.53 36.09 19.69
CA ASP A 38 -53.60 36.51 21.10
C ASP A 38 -54.33 35.50 22.03
N ASP A 39 -55.04 34.52 21.47
CA ASP A 39 -55.67 33.42 22.21
C ASP A 39 -54.68 32.34 22.67
N GLY A 40 -53.44 32.38 22.19
CA GLY A 40 -52.37 31.44 22.52
C GLY A 40 -52.55 30.02 21.98
N VAL A 41 -53.60 29.73 21.21
CA VAL A 41 -53.95 28.39 20.71
C VAL A 41 -54.18 28.35 19.21
N THR A 42 -54.27 29.50 18.54
CA THR A 42 -54.42 29.56 17.08
C THR A 42 -53.14 30.08 16.43
N LEU A 43 -52.64 29.36 15.42
CA LEU A 43 -51.48 29.75 14.61
C LEU A 43 -51.92 30.17 13.21
N THR A 44 -51.45 31.33 12.77
CA THR A 44 -51.60 31.79 11.39
C THR A 44 -50.29 31.55 10.65
N VAL A 45 -50.30 30.64 9.67
CA VAL A 45 -49.15 30.31 8.83
C VAL A 45 -49.33 30.97 7.47
N THR A 46 -48.35 31.77 7.06
CA THR A 46 -48.35 32.45 5.75
C THR A 46 -47.41 31.72 4.79
N PHE A 47 -47.90 31.38 3.60
CA PHE A 47 -47.12 30.65 2.59
C PHE A 47 -46.34 31.58 1.66
N LEU A 48 -45.26 31.07 1.06
CA LEU A 48 -44.66 31.59 -0.16
C LEU A 48 -45.48 31.04 -1.34
N GLY A 49 -46.49 31.77 -1.81
CA GLY A 49 -47.39 31.35 -2.89
C GLY A 49 -48.77 30.86 -2.42
N LYS A 50 -49.43 30.02 -3.24
CA LYS A 50 -50.78 29.50 -2.99
C LYS A 50 -50.76 28.19 -2.20
N ALA A 51 -51.69 28.02 -1.26
CA ALA A 51 -51.75 26.86 -0.37
C ALA A 51 -52.12 25.57 -1.14
N PRO A 52 -51.46 24.42 -0.86
CA PRO A 52 -51.82 23.14 -1.46
C PRO A 52 -53.26 22.72 -1.11
N HIS A 53 -53.86 21.88 -1.97
CA HIS A 53 -55.15 21.27 -1.69
C HIS A 53 -54.97 20.01 -0.83
N GLY A 54 -55.86 19.78 0.15
CA GLY A 54 -55.90 18.55 0.93
C GLY A 54 -55.06 18.52 2.21
N LEU A 55 -54.67 19.68 2.77
CA LEU A 55 -54.03 19.74 4.09
C LEU A 55 -55.03 19.37 5.19
N CYS A 56 -54.71 18.34 5.96
CA CYS A 56 -55.46 17.91 7.15
C CYS A 56 -54.61 18.13 8.42
N PRO A 57 -55.20 18.08 9.63
CA PRO A 57 -54.46 18.23 10.88
C PRO A 57 -53.29 17.24 11.02
N GLU A 58 -53.40 16.04 10.45
CA GLU A 58 -52.34 15.01 10.48
C GLU A 58 -51.09 15.40 9.66
N ASN A 59 -51.15 16.47 8.87
CA ASN A 59 -50.03 16.99 8.08
C ASN A 59 -49.22 18.09 8.81
N VAL A 60 -49.69 18.56 9.96
CA VAL A 60 -49.02 19.61 10.73
C VAL A 60 -48.25 18.99 11.89
N ARG A 61 -46.94 19.23 11.91
CA ARG A 61 -46.05 18.77 12.98
C ARG A 61 -45.42 19.94 13.71
N ILE A 62 -45.60 19.99 15.02
CA ILE A 62 -45.01 21.04 15.89
C ILE A 62 -44.00 20.38 16.83
N ASP A 63 -42.72 20.64 16.57
CA ASP A 63 -41.62 20.16 17.40
C ASP A 63 -41.04 21.32 18.22
N GLY A 64 -40.89 21.16 19.53
CA GLY A 64 -40.31 22.17 20.41
C GLY A 64 -40.93 22.20 21.81
N GLY A 65 -40.53 23.19 22.60
CA GLY A 65 -40.96 23.36 24.00
C GLY A 65 -40.01 22.72 25.02
N ARG A 66 -39.84 23.37 26.19
CA ARG A 66 -39.03 22.83 27.31
C ARG A 66 -39.90 22.31 28.45
N ARG A 67 -41.01 22.98 28.74
CA ARG A 67 -41.99 22.58 29.75
C ARG A 67 -43.23 21.93 29.14
N ILE A 68 -43.65 22.37 27.96
CA ILE A 68 -44.84 21.88 27.26
C ILE A 68 -44.37 21.32 25.92
N THR A 69 -44.41 20.00 25.75
CA THR A 69 -44.02 19.29 24.52
C THR A 69 -45.19 18.44 24.03
N GLY A 70 -45.20 18.10 22.73
CA GLY A 70 -46.26 17.28 22.12
C GLY A 70 -47.57 18.04 21.90
N ILE A 71 -47.50 19.23 21.31
CA ILE A 71 -48.67 20.02 20.92
C ILE A 71 -49.22 19.45 19.62
N GLU A 72 -50.52 19.15 19.57
CA GLU A 72 -51.19 18.53 18.42
C GLU A 72 -52.12 19.55 17.74
N ALA A 73 -52.20 19.49 16.41
CA ALA A 73 -53.16 20.27 15.63
C ALA A 73 -54.52 19.56 15.65
N LEU A 74 -55.56 20.27 16.09
CA LEU A 74 -56.93 19.74 16.15
C LEU A 74 -57.72 20.05 14.87
N GLU A 75 -57.52 21.25 14.32
CA GLU A 75 -58.24 21.72 13.15
C GLU A 75 -57.32 22.58 12.27
N VAL A 76 -57.48 22.45 10.96
CA VAL A 76 -56.74 23.19 9.95
C VAL A 76 -57.74 23.77 8.95
N SER A 77 -57.72 25.09 8.77
CA SER A 77 -58.55 25.77 7.76
C SER A 77 -57.67 26.65 6.88
N VAL A 78 -57.93 26.62 5.57
CA VAL A 78 -57.19 27.41 4.58
C VAL A 78 -58.06 28.57 4.15
N GLU A 79 -57.58 29.79 4.36
CA GLU A 79 -58.17 31.00 3.83
C GLU A 79 -57.47 31.34 2.51
N ARG A 80 -58.22 31.29 1.41
CA ARG A 80 -57.69 31.45 0.06
C ARG A 80 -58.09 32.79 -0.51
N GLU A 81 -57.09 33.53 -0.98
CA GLU A 81 -57.31 34.87 -1.48
C GLU A 81 -57.45 34.87 -3.01
N GLU A 82 -58.50 35.55 -3.51
CA GLU A 82 -58.83 35.58 -4.95
C GLU A 82 -57.80 36.35 -5.78
N ASP A 83 -56.95 37.17 -5.15
CA ASP A 83 -55.87 37.92 -5.82
C ASP A 83 -54.61 37.03 -6.01
N PRO A 84 -54.11 36.84 -7.25
CA PRO A 84 -52.93 36.04 -7.53
C PRO A 84 -51.60 36.63 -7.03
N GLU A 85 -51.55 37.88 -6.57
CA GLU A 85 -50.35 38.52 -6.00
C GLU A 85 -50.26 38.45 -4.47
N LEU A 86 -51.30 37.95 -3.78
CA LEU A 86 -51.35 37.78 -2.32
C LEU A 86 -51.25 36.30 -1.91
N ASP A 87 -50.50 36.05 -0.83
CA ASP A 87 -50.23 34.72 -0.29
C ASP A 87 -51.41 34.13 0.49
N ASP A 88 -51.68 32.83 0.33
CA ASP A 88 -52.75 32.15 1.07
C ASP A 88 -52.34 31.94 2.54
N ARG A 89 -53.33 31.94 3.44
CA ARG A 89 -53.11 31.75 4.89
C ARG A 89 -53.71 30.43 5.38
N LEU A 90 -52.99 29.78 6.27
CA LEU A 90 -53.44 28.58 6.98
C LEU A 90 -53.65 28.92 8.45
N HIS A 91 -54.86 28.70 8.93
CA HIS A 91 -55.17 28.79 10.36
C HIS A 91 -55.15 27.39 10.96
N VAL A 92 -54.30 27.19 11.97
CA VAL A 92 -54.14 25.93 12.69
C VAL A 92 -54.56 26.13 14.14
N VAL A 93 -55.57 25.39 14.59
CA VAL A 93 -56.03 25.39 15.98
C VAL A 93 -55.35 24.25 16.73
N LEU A 94 -54.69 24.58 17.84
CA LEU A 94 -53.91 23.67 18.66
C LEU A 94 -54.73 23.13 19.84
N ASP A 95 -54.32 21.98 20.37
CA ASP A 95 -54.93 21.39 21.55
C ASP A 95 -54.63 22.15 22.86
N ARG A 96 -53.50 22.88 22.91
CA ARG A 96 -53.08 23.70 24.06
C ARG A 96 -52.07 24.78 23.69
N ALA A 97 -52.00 25.83 24.51
CA ALA A 97 -50.98 26.89 24.38
C ALA A 97 -49.60 26.38 24.82
N GLY A 98 -48.55 26.75 24.08
CA GLY A 98 -47.17 26.41 24.41
C GLY A 98 -46.54 27.35 25.45
N ASP A 99 -45.31 27.04 25.85
CA ASP A 99 -44.49 27.89 26.70
C ASP A 99 -43.74 28.98 25.89
N THR A 100 -42.90 29.79 26.54
CA THR A 100 -42.10 30.85 25.87
C THR A 100 -40.85 30.32 25.12
N SER A 101 -40.70 29.00 24.99
CA SER A 101 -39.58 28.38 24.26
C SER A 101 -39.76 28.51 22.74
N ARG A 102 -38.71 28.22 21.96
CA ARG A 102 -38.82 28.13 20.50
C ARG A 102 -39.56 26.84 20.11
N TYR A 103 -40.59 26.99 19.27
CA TYR A 103 -41.28 25.90 18.59
C TYR A 103 -40.99 25.97 17.10
N ARG A 104 -41.05 24.84 16.40
CA ARG A 104 -40.94 24.75 14.95
C ARG A 104 -42.16 24.04 14.40
N LEU A 105 -42.90 24.71 13.51
CA LEU A 105 -43.99 24.13 12.74
C LEU A 105 -43.45 23.65 11.39
N SER A 106 -43.75 22.42 11.02
CA SER A 106 -43.38 21.82 9.72
C SER A 106 -44.58 21.14 9.07
N LEU A 107 -44.69 21.22 7.74
CA LEU A 107 -45.72 20.51 6.97
C LEU A 107 -45.14 19.23 6.35
N VAL A 108 -45.73 18.09 6.71
CA VAL A 108 -45.18 16.76 6.43
C VAL A 108 -46.21 15.83 5.79
N THR A 109 -45.74 14.85 5.02
CA THR A 109 -46.58 13.74 4.56
C THR A 109 -46.92 12.83 5.72
N THR A 110 -48.08 12.17 5.66
CA THR A 110 -48.49 11.17 6.64
C THR A 110 -47.71 9.88 6.43
N ASP A 111 -47.29 9.25 7.53
CA ASP A 111 -46.72 7.90 7.49
C ASP A 111 -47.83 6.84 7.23
N PRO A 112 -47.48 5.56 6.96
CA PRO A 112 -48.45 4.50 6.67
C PRO A 112 -49.47 4.22 7.80
N TYR A 113 -49.33 4.83 8.97
CA TYR A 113 -50.19 4.63 10.15
C TYR A 113 -51.03 5.88 10.48
N GLY A 114 -51.06 6.88 9.59
CA GLY A 114 -51.87 8.09 9.75
C GLY A 114 -51.32 9.09 10.77
N ARG A 115 -50.00 9.07 11.04
CA ARG A 115 -49.32 10.03 11.92
C ARG A 115 -48.44 11.00 11.10
N PRO A 116 -48.09 12.19 11.65
CA PRO A 116 -47.21 13.13 10.95
C PRO A 116 -45.83 12.52 10.73
N GLY A 117 -45.42 12.35 9.47
CA GLY A 117 -44.12 11.78 9.09
C GLY A 117 -42.94 12.75 9.27
N THR A 118 -41.80 12.42 8.65
CA THR A 118 -40.57 13.24 8.66
C THR A 118 -40.20 13.80 7.29
N GLU A 119 -40.95 13.46 6.25
CA GLU A 119 -40.72 13.94 4.87
C GLU A 119 -41.59 15.17 4.55
N PRO A 120 -41.08 16.17 3.80
CA PRO A 120 -41.84 17.36 3.44
C PRO A 120 -43.09 17.04 2.60
N TYR A 121 -44.19 17.77 2.81
CA TYR A 121 -45.41 17.63 2.01
C TYR A 121 -45.15 17.87 0.51
N GLU A 122 -45.77 17.08 -0.38
CA GLU A 122 -45.53 17.15 -1.82
C GLU A 122 -45.81 18.57 -2.37
N GLY A 123 -44.81 19.14 -3.06
CA GLY A 123 -44.85 20.50 -3.61
C GLY A 123 -44.13 21.59 -2.79
N PHE A 124 -43.55 21.25 -1.62
CA PHE A 124 -42.70 22.15 -0.83
C PHE A 124 -41.20 22.00 -1.12
N ASP A 125 -40.47 23.11 -1.06
CA ASP A 125 -39.00 23.10 -1.14
C ASP A 125 -38.39 22.47 0.13
N GLN A 126 -37.41 21.57 -0.05
CA GLN A 126 -36.73 20.81 1.01
C GLN A 126 -36.07 21.69 2.10
N ARG A 127 -35.87 22.99 1.85
CA ARG A 127 -35.27 23.93 2.81
C ARG A 127 -36.28 24.87 3.48
N TYR A 128 -37.50 25.02 2.95
CA TYR A 128 -38.50 25.99 3.43
C TYR A 128 -39.85 25.35 3.85
N PHE A 129 -39.87 24.05 4.21
CA PHE A 129 -41.09 23.34 4.64
C PHE A 129 -41.42 23.46 6.15
N GLY A 130 -40.64 24.25 6.91
CA GLY A 130 -40.90 24.50 8.33
C GLY A 130 -40.34 25.84 8.82
N ALA A 131 -41.02 26.47 9.77
CA ALA A 131 -40.68 27.78 10.34
C ALA A 131 -40.75 27.76 11.88
N GLU A 132 -39.94 28.59 12.53
CA GLU A 132 -39.87 28.69 13.99
C GLU A 132 -40.73 29.83 14.54
N PHE A 133 -41.41 29.62 15.68
CA PHE A 133 -42.26 30.62 16.34
C PHE A 133 -42.23 30.50 17.87
N ARG A 134 -42.83 31.47 18.58
CA ARG A 134 -42.97 31.51 20.06
C ARG A 134 -44.34 32.10 20.45
N PHE A 135 -44.89 31.70 21.60
CA PHE A 135 -46.28 32.00 21.99
C PHE A 135 -46.57 33.42 22.54
N GLN A 136 -45.57 34.30 22.80
CA GLN A 136 -45.74 35.77 22.80
C GLN A 136 -44.44 36.55 23.10
N ALA A 137 -44.33 37.75 22.54
CA ALA A 137 -43.40 38.83 22.88
C ALA A 137 -44.12 40.17 22.68
N ASP A 138 -44.78 40.69 23.73
CA ASP A 138 -44.97 42.13 23.96
C ASP A 138 -45.65 42.40 25.32
N CYS A 139 -44.90 42.98 26.26
CA CYS A 139 -45.49 43.94 27.20
C CYS A 139 -44.44 44.99 27.59
N PRO A 140 -44.76 46.29 27.50
CA PRO A 140 -43.88 47.38 27.88
C PRO A 140 -43.89 47.58 29.41
N SER A 141 -42.74 47.91 29.99
CA SER A 141 -42.66 48.25 31.41
C SER A 141 -43.35 49.58 31.74
N PRO A 142 -43.97 49.69 32.92
CA PRO A 142 -43.85 50.90 33.72
C PRO A 142 -43.44 50.58 35.18
N PHE A 143 -42.45 51.35 35.65
CA PHE A 143 -41.86 51.33 36.99
C PHE A 143 -42.82 51.69 38.13
N ASP A 144 -42.49 51.16 39.32
CA ASP A 144 -42.62 51.71 40.69
C ASP A 144 -43.97 52.22 41.22
N CYS A 145 -44.48 51.60 42.31
CA CYS A 145 -44.35 52.11 43.70
C CYS A 145 -45.17 51.31 44.75
N VAL A 146 -44.43 50.95 45.80
CA VAL A 146 -44.62 50.43 47.17
C VAL A 146 -45.94 50.69 47.97
N GLU A 147 -46.26 49.73 48.85
CA GLU A 147 -46.74 49.76 50.27
C GLU A 147 -47.85 48.71 50.51
N GLU A 148 -47.95 47.89 51.57
CA GLU A 148 -47.37 47.90 52.92
C GLU A 148 -47.63 46.52 53.64
N THR A 149 -46.72 46.16 54.56
CA THR A 149 -46.87 45.37 55.82
C THR A 149 -47.50 43.96 55.89
N GLY A 150 -46.74 43.01 56.47
CA GLY A 150 -47.15 42.37 57.73
C GLY A 150 -47.14 40.83 57.85
N ALA A 151 -46.11 40.33 58.54
CA ALA A 151 -46.09 39.24 59.53
C ALA A 151 -45.99 37.74 59.14
N ASP A 152 -44.80 37.20 59.49
CA ASP A 152 -44.48 35.94 60.21
C ASP A 152 -44.65 34.54 59.56
N CYS A 153 -43.52 33.93 59.15
CA CYS A 153 -42.78 32.91 59.93
C CYS A 153 -41.41 32.55 59.26
N PRO A 154 -40.38 32.13 60.02
CA PRO A 154 -39.00 32.07 59.51
C PRO A 154 -38.57 30.70 58.93
N ASP A 155 -37.83 30.80 57.82
CA ASP A 155 -36.61 30.09 57.39
C ASP A 155 -36.28 28.65 57.89
N THR A 156 -36.00 27.74 56.96
CA THR A 156 -34.61 27.42 56.53
C THR A 156 -34.55 26.20 55.59
N PHE A 157 -34.09 26.39 54.35
CA PHE A 157 -33.29 25.36 53.66
C PHE A 157 -31.99 26.01 53.20
N ARG A 158 -30.85 25.50 53.68
CA ARG A 158 -29.53 25.91 53.18
C ARG A 158 -29.34 25.35 51.76
N PRO A 159 -28.89 26.15 50.76
CA PRO A 159 -28.52 25.61 49.47
C PRO A 159 -27.23 24.78 49.57
N ALA A 160 -27.21 23.64 48.88
CA ALA A 160 -26.00 22.85 48.71
C ALA A 160 -24.96 23.62 47.86
N PRO A 161 -23.65 23.36 48.03
CA PRO A 161 -22.63 24.01 47.22
C PRO A 161 -22.78 23.67 45.74
N VAL A 162 -22.71 24.70 44.90
CA VAL A 162 -22.53 24.55 43.45
C VAL A 162 -21.12 24.01 43.22
N THR A 163 -21.01 22.77 42.75
CA THR A 163 -19.74 22.22 42.28
C THR A 163 -19.58 22.65 40.83
N ASP A 164 -18.57 23.47 40.52
CA ASP A 164 -18.27 23.86 39.14
C ASP A 164 -17.55 22.70 38.44
N TYR A 165 -18.26 21.97 37.58
CA TYR A 165 -17.74 20.83 36.83
C TYR A 165 -16.79 21.22 35.69
N THR A 166 -16.59 22.52 35.46
CA THR A 166 -15.62 23.04 34.47
C THR A 166 -14.26 23.37 35.07
N ALA A 167 -14.13 23.33 36.40
CA ALA A 167 -12.87 23.54 37.10
C ALA A 167 -11.84 22.46 36.71
N ARG A 168 -10.71 22.88 36.14
CA ARG A 168 -9.68 21.98 35.62
C ARG A 168 -8.25 22.42 35.92
N ASP A 169 -8.07 23.63 36.47
CA ASP A 169 -6.76 24.18 36.85
C ASP A 169 -6.58 24.19 38.37
N TYR A 170 -5.33 24.34 38.82
CA TYR A 170 -4.98 24.33 40.24
C TYR A 170 -5.80 25.32 41.08
N ASP A 171 -5.94 26.57 40.62
CA ASP A 171 -6.58 27.63 41.40
C ASP A 171 -8.09 27.38 41.56
N THR A 172 -8.77 26.96 40.50
CA THR A 172 -10.20 26.63 40.51
C THR A 172 -10.48 25.36 41.33
N LEU A 173 -9.64 24.33 41.21
CA LEU A 173 -9.75 23.09 42.00
C LEU A 173 -9.49 23.33 43.50
N ARG A 174 -8.47 24.14 43.82
CA ARG A 174 -8.18 24.57 45.20
C ARG A 174 -9.34 25.37 45.77
N GLN A 175 -9.89 26.31 45.02
CA GLN A 175 -11.04 27.10 45.45
C GLN A 175 -12.27 26.22 45.69
N LEU A 176 -12.56 25.28 44.78
CA LEU A 176 -13.68 24.34 44.92
C LEU A 176 -13.54 23.45 46.16
N ALA A 177 -12.33 22.95 46.44
CA ALA A 177 -12.05 22.17 47.64
C ALA A 177 -12.21 23.01 48.92
N LEU A 178 -11.72 24.25 48.93
CA LEU A 178 -11.90 25.17 50.06
C LEU A 178 -13.37 25.55 50.28
N ASP A 179 -14.12 25.81 49.21
CA ASP A 179 -15.54 26.13 49.30
C ASP A 179 -16.36 24.93 49.80
N ARG A 180 -15.97 23.71 49.44
CA ARG A 180 -16.55 22.49 50.01
C ARG A 180 -16.20 22.33 51.49
N LEU A 181 -14.95 22.56 51.88
CA LEU A 181 -14.49 22.43 53.27
C LEU A 181 -15.16 23.45 54.19
N ARG A 182 -15.45 24.67 53.71
CA ARG A 182 -16.25 25.66 54.45
C ARG A 182 -17.63 25.15 54.84
N LEU A 183 -18.17 24.18 54.09
CA LEU A 183 -19.50 23.63 54.31
C LEU A 183 -19.49 22.31 55.07
N THR A 184 -18.45 21.48 54.89
CA THR A 184 -18.33 20.19 55.58
C THR A 184 -17.60 20.28 56.91
N THR A 185 -16.73 21.27 57.09
CA THR A 185 -15.86 21.43 58.27
C THR A 185 -15.78 22.91 58.69
N PRO A 186 -16.90 23.52 59.13
CA PRO A 186 -16.99 24.96 59.39
C PRO A 186 -16.09 25.46 60.54
N ASP A 187 -15.66 24.56 61.43
CA ASP A 187 -14.79 24.87 62.57
C ASP A 187 -13.30 25.02 62.17
N TRP A 188 -12.93 24.65 60.95
CA TRP A 188 -11.58 24.84 60.42
C TRP A 188 -11.44 26.26 59.85
N VAL A 189 -10.90 27.17 60.67
CA VAL A 189 -10.74 28.60 60.37
C VAL A 189 -9.33 28.95 59.87
N GLU A 190 -8.35 28.10 60.15
CA GLU A 190 -6.93 28.36 59.86
C GLU A 190 -6.66 28.37 58.34
N ARG A 191 -6.05 29.46 57.85
CA ARG A 191 -5.75 29.66 56.41
C ARG A 191 -4.28 30.01 56.16
N ASN A 192 -3.44 29.83 57.18
CA ASN A 192 -2.02 30.01 57.04
C ASN A 192 -1.46 28.97 56.03
N PRO A 193 -0.58 29.36 55.09
CA PRO A 193 0.14 28.42 54.23
C PRO A 193 0.87 27.30 54.98
N ALA A 194 1.25 27.53 56.24
CA ALA A 194 1.90 26.53 57.09
C ALA A 194 0.91 25.53 57.75
N ASP A 195 -0.40 25.68 57.55
CA ASP A 195 -1.41 24.76 58.07
C ASP A 195 -1.42 23.44 57.31
N LEU A 196 -1.57 22.34 58.05
CA LEU A 196 -1.56 20.99 57.48
C LEU A 196 -2.78 20.74 56.58
N GLY A 197 -3.95 21.26 56.95
CA GLY A 197 -5.17 21.16 56.15
C GLY A 197 -5.03 21.92 54.84
N MET A 198 -4.45 23.12 54.88
CA MET A 198 -4.18 23.93 53.69
C MET A 198 -3.19 23.22 52.76
N THR A 199 -2.10 22.68 53.33
CA THR A 199 -1.10 21.88 52.58
C THR A 199 -1.74 20.68 51.88
N LEU A 200 -2.63 19.94 52.54
CA LEU A 200 -3.32 18.79 51.95
C LEU A 200 -4.25 19.20 50.80
N VAL A 201 -4.98 20.31 50.94
CA VAL A 201 -5.85 20.84 49.88
C VAL A 201 -5.02 21.26 48.67
N GLU A 202 -3.88 21.92 48.89
CA GLU A 202 -2.98 22.34 47.81
C GLU A 202 -2.33 21.14 47.12
N MET A 203 -1.89 20.12 47.88
CA MET A 203 -1.39 18.87 47.30
C MET A 203 -2.46 18.14 46.47
N LEU A 204 -3.71 18.09 46.94
CA LEU A 204 -4.82 17.47 46.22
C LEU A 204 -5.17 18.26 44.95
N ALA A 205 -5.26 19.58 45.02
CA ALA A 205 -5.52 20.44 43.87
C ALA A 205 -4.41 20.31 42.83
N TYR A 206 -3.14 20.28 43.28
CA TYR A 206 -1.98 20.06 42.40
C TYR A 206 -2.03 18.69 41.73
N THR A 207 -2.32 17.63 42.49
CA THR A 207 -2.44 16.27 41.93
C THR A 207 -3.59 16.17 40.93
N ALA A 208 -4.72 16.80 41.22
CA ALA A 208 -5.89 16.82 40.34
C ALA A 208 -5.63 17.62 39.05
N ASP A 209 -4.93 18.74 39.12
CA ASP A 209 -4.46 19.51 37.94
C ASP A 209 -3.51 18.66 37.07
N GLN A 210 -2.55 17.95 37.69
CA GLN A 210 -1.67 17.02 36.97
C GLN A 210 -2.45 15.89 36.27
N ILE A 211 -3.46 15.32 36.92
CA ILE A 211 -4.33 14.29 36.32
C ILE A 211 -5.18 14.88 35.19
N SER A 212 -5.75 16.07 35.38
CA SER A 212 -6.52 16.81 34.37
C SER A 212 -5.70 17.05 33.11
N TYR A 213 -4.47 17.55 33.28
CA TYR A 213 -3.51 17.71 32.18
C TYR A 213 -3.18 16.39 31.47
N GLN A 214 -2.94 15.31 32.21
CA GLN A 214 -2.68 13.99 31.61
C GLN A 214 -3.87 13.46 30.81
N GLN A 215 -5.10 13.70 31.28
CA GLN A 215 -6.31 13.33 30.55
C GLN A 215 -6.45 14.12 29.25
N ASP A 216 -6.22 15.43 29.27
CA ASP A 216 -6.30 16.27 28.08
C ASP A 216 -5.19 15.91 27.07
N ALA A 217 -3.99 15.58 27.54
CA ALA A 217 -2.91 15.09 26.70
C ALA A 217 -3.27 13.77 26.00
N VAL A 218 -3.90 12.82 26.71
CA VAL A 218 -4.36 11.55 26.12
C VAL A 218 -5.56 11.77 25.18
N ALA A 219 -6.50 12.62 25.55
CA ALA A 219 -7.68 12.95 24.73
C ALA A 219 -7.27 13.61 23.41
N THR A 220 -6.23 14.46 23.43
CA THR A 220 -5.66 15.06 22.22
C THR A 220 -5.15 13.99 21.25
N GLU A 221 -4.60 12.88 21.73
CA GLU A 221 -4.09 11.79 20.88
C GLU A 221 -5.17 10.82 20.39
N ALA A 222 -6.42 10.95 20.85
CA ALA A 222 -7.50 9.98 20.61
C ALA A 222 -8.09 10.04 19.20
N TYR A 223 -7.94 11.15 18.47
CA TYR A 223 -8.48 11.33 17.12
C TYR A 223 -7.40 11.74 16.13
N LEU A 224 -7.55 11.33 14.85
CA LEU A 224 -6.57 11.64 13.80
C LEU A 224 -6.33 13.16 13.63
N ASP A 225 -7.40 13.95 13.73
CA ASP A 225 -7.36 15.41 13.55
C ASP A 225 -6.63 16.13 14.70
N THR A 226 -6.73 15.61 15.92
CA THR A 226 -6.14 16.22 17.11
C THR A 226 -4.77 15.64 17.49
N ALA A 227 -4.47 14.41 17.08
CA ALA A 227 -3.28 13.67 17.52
C ALA A 227 -1.99 14.33 17.04
N ARG A 228 -1.11 14.71 17.98
CA ARG A 228 0.14 15.41 17.66
C ARG A 228 1.31 14.45 17.49
N ARG A 229 1.28 13.31 18.18
CA ARG A 229 2.37 12.33 18.11
C ARG A 229 2.29 11.52 16.84
N ARG A 230 3.42 11.37 16.17
CA ARG A 230 3.56 10.53 14.96
C ARG A 230 3.08 9.10 15.18
N VAL A 231 3.42 8.52 16.33
CA VAL A 231 3.03 7.13 16.68
C VAL A 231 1.51 6.99 16.82
N SER A 232 0.83 7.99 17.39
CA SER A 232 -0.64 7.97 17.51
C SER A 232 -1.29 8.06 16.14
N VAL A 233 -0.82 8.98 15.29
CA VAL A 233 -1.31 9.15 13.92
C VAL A 233 -1.10 7.87 13.12
N ARG A 234 0.10 7.26 13.19
CA ARG A 234 0.38 5.97 12.56
C ARG A 234 -0.60 4.87 12.99
N ARG A 235 -0.99 4.83 14.27
CA ARG A 235 -1.95 3.83 14.78
C ARG A 235 -3.37 4.08 14.25
N HIS A 236 -3.80 5.34 14.18
CA HIS A 236 -5.10 5.70 13.61
C HIS A 236 -5.19 5.34 12.13
N VAL A 237 -4.20 5.77 11.34
CA VAL A 237 -4.23 5.56 9.89
C VAL A 237 -4.00 4.10 9.50
N ARG A 238 -3.43 3.28 10.40
CA ARG A 238 -3.38 1.82 10.24
C ARG A 238 -4.77 1.19 10.19
N LEU A 239 -5.78 1.75 10.87
CA LEU A 239 -7.14 1.20 10.85
C LEU A 239 -7.81 1.31 9.48
N ILE A 240 -7.34 2.23 8.64
CA ILE A 240 -7.81 2.43 7.27
C ILE A 240 -6.79 1.95 6.23
N ASP A 241 -5.86 1.08 6.65
CA ASP A 241 -4.81 0.48 5.82
C ASP A 241 -3.89 1.52 5.13
N TYR A 242 -3.82 2.76 5.65
CA TYR A 242 -2.96 3.80 5.08
C TYR A 242 -1.49 3.59 5.48
N PRO A 243 -0.59 3.46 4.49
CA PRO A 243 0.79 3.12 4.76
C PRO A 243 1.67 4.35 5.07
N MET A 244 1.51 4.99 6.23
CA MET A 244 2.39 6.08 6.68
C MET A 244 3.87 5.62 6.70
N HIS A 245 4.75 6.37 6.03
CA HIS A 245 6.17 6.03 5.88
C HIS A 245 7.10 6.87 6.76
N ASP A 246 8.14 6.25 7.32
CA ASP A 246 9.14 6.90 8.18
C ASP A 246 10.38 7.38 7.40
N GLY A 247 10.21 7.60 6.10
CA GLY A 247 11.28 7.98 5.17
C GLY A 247 11.83 6.77 4.41
N CYS A 248 12.78 7.01 3.52
CA CYS A 248 13.41 5.99 2.69
C CYS A 248 14.85 6.38 2.37
N SER A 249 15.74 5.38 2.29
CA SER A 249 17.07 5.52 1.72
C SER A 249 17.00 5.62 0.21
N ALA A 250 17.90 6.43 -0.36
CA ALA A 250 18.14 6.46 -1.79
C ALA A 250 18.82 5.18 -2.24
N ARG A 251 18.61 4.82 -3.49
CA ARG A 251 19.21 3.66 -4.15
C ARG A 251 19.90 4.09 -5.43
N ALA A 252 21.02 3.44 -5.72
CA ALA A 252 21.83 3.73 -6.90
C ALA A 252 22.32 2.45 -7.58
N PHE A 253 22.61 2.57 -8.87
CA PHE A 253 23.35 1.57 -9.65
C PHE A 253 24.79 2.03 -9.76
N VAL A 254 25.72 1.24 -9.25
CA VAL A 254 27.16 1.50 -9.33
C VAL A 254 27.77 0.54 -10.34
N ALA A 255 28.45 1.09 -11.34
CA ALA A 255 29.26 0.37 -12.29
C ALA A 255 30.73 0.40 -11.85
N VAL A 256 31.36 -0.77 -11.81
CA VAL A 256 32.76 -0.94 -11.40
C VAL A 256 33.58 -1.42 -12.60
N GLU A 257 34.64 -0.68 -12.92
CA GLU A 257 35.57 -1.05 -13.98
C GLU A 257 36.71 -1.87 -13.39
N ALA A 258 36.84 -3.13 -13.81
CA ALA A 258 37.84 -4.06 -13.29
C ALA A 258 38.94 -4.36 -14.32
N THR A 259 40.18 -4.49 -13.87
CA THR A 259 41.32 -4.84 -14.73
C THR A 259 41.54 -6.35 -14.82
N GLU A 260 41.09 -7.09 -13.80
CA GLU A 260 41.19 -8.55 -13.70
C GLU A 260 39.91 -9.13 -13.07
N GLU A 261 39.66 -10.44 -13.27
CA GLU A 261 38.52 -11.11 -12.63
C GLU A 261 38.71 -11.15 -11.11
N ARG A 262 37.73 -10.62 -10.36
CA ARG A 262 37.80 -10.56 -8.89
C ARG A 262 36.41 -10.71 -8.28
N SER A 263 36.30 -11.50 -7.22
CA SER A 263 35.08 -11.59 -6.42
C SER A 263 35.24 -10.79 -5.12
N LEU A 264 34.25 -9.94 -4.81
CA LEU A 264 34.16 -9.20 -3.55
C LEU A 264 33.04 -9.81 -2.69
N LEU A 265 33.35 -10.15 -1.44
CA LEU A 265 32.37 -10.74 -0.53
C LEU A 265 31.50 -9.66 0.14
N PRO A 266 30.23 -9.97 0.45
CA PRO A 266 29.36 -9.06 1.19
C PRO A 266 29.98 -8.64 2.53
N GLY A 267 29.85 -7.36 2.88
CA GLY A 267 30.37 -6.81 4.15
C GLY A 267 31.86 -6.44 4.13
N GLU A 268 32.62 -6.82 3.10
CA GLU A 268 34.03 -6.42 2.94
C GLU A 268 34.19 -5.10 2.18
N PHE A 269 33.16 -4.67 1.45
CA PHE A 269 33.19 -3.46 0.62
C PHE A 269 31.93 -2.62 0.73
N ARG A 270 32.09 -1.33 0.51
CA ARG A 270 31.01 -0.34 0.35
C ARG A 270 31.46 0.75 -0.63
N PHE A 271 30.59 1.71 -0.92
CA PHE A 271 30.86 2.80 -1.84
C PHE A 271 30.70 4.14 -1.16
N ALA A 272 31.42 5.14 -1.64
CA ALA A 272 31.30 6.51 -1.15
C ALA A 272 31.12 7.49 -2.30
N ALA A 273 30.24 8.46 -2.06
CA ALA A 273 30.15 9.69 -2.84
C ALA A 273 30.88 10.79 -2.06
N VAL A 274 31.98 11.29 -2.63
CA VAL A 274 32.81 12.32 -2.01
C VAL A 274 32.75 13.58 -2.88
N ASP A 275 32.14 14.65 -2.35
CA ASP A 275 32.13 15.93 -3.05
C ASP A 275 33.41 16.74 -2.75
N VAL A 276 34.37 16.64 -3.66
CA VAL A 276 35.66 17.33 -3.57
C VAL A 276 35.56 18.82 -3.94
N ARG A 277 34.41 19.32 -4.42
CA ARG A 277 34.21 20.73 -4.79
C ARG A 277 34.18 21.67 -3.59
N THR A 278 33.87 21.14 -2.42
CA THR A 278 33.89 21.86 -1.14
C THR A 278 35.31 22.23 -0.70
N TYR A 279 36.33 21.51 -1.20
CA TYR A 279 37.74 21.78 -0.92
C TYR A 279 38.31 22.86 -1.85
N ARG A 280 39.17 23.73 -1.30
CA ARG A 280 39.96 24.66 -2.12
C ARG A 280 40.84 23.87 -3.10
N PRO A 281 41.11 24.36 -4.32
CA PRO A 281 41.87 23.62 -5.33
C PRO A 281 43.23 23.06 -4.86
N HIS A 282 43.88 23.70 -3.88
CA HIS A 282 45.17 23.26 -3.32
C HIS A 282 45.04 22.27 -2.15
N ASP A 283 43.85 22.16 -1.55
CA ASP A 283 43.55 21.31 -0.40
C ASP A 283 42.74 20.05 -0.80
N ARG A 284 42.57 19.81 -2.12
CA ARG A 284 41.86 18.64 -2.63
C ARG A 284 42.70 17.38 -2.36
N PRO A 285 42.18 16.40 -1.60
CA PRO A 285 42.92 15.18 -1.35
C PRO A 285 43.11 14.39 -2.66
N GLU A 286 44.33 13.91 -2.91
CA GLU A 286 44.63 12.98 -4.00
C GLU A 286 44.19 11.57 -3.58
N VAL A 287 42.88 11.31 -3.69
CA VAL A 287 42.28 10.05 -3.27
C VAL A 287 42.16 9.12 -4.47
N GLY A 288 42.69 7.91 -4.36
CA GLY A 288 42.52 6.87 -5.39
C GLY A 288 41.07 6.40 -5.52
N THR A 289 40.75 5.70 -6.62
CA THR A 289 39.43 5.09 -6.84
C THR A 289 39.06 4.09 -5.74
N VAL A 290 40.06 3.41 -5.16
CA VAL A 290 39.89 2.46 -4.06
C VAL A 290 40.51 3.05 -2.81
N ILE A 291 39.74 3.12 -1.74
CA ILE A 291 40.16 3.62 -0.42
C ILE A 291 39.84 2.62 0.68
N ASP A 292 40.44 2.81 1.85
CA ASP A 292 40.08 2.06 3.04
C ASP A 292 39.23 2.90 4.03
N ASP A 293 38.83 2.25 5.11
CA ASP A 293 37.98 2.84 6.14
C ASP A 293 38.63 4.05 6.86
N ARG A 294 39.97 4.06 6.97
CA ARG A 294 40.73 5.13 7.62
C ARG A 294 40.75 6.38 6.74
N ASP A 295 40.99 6.20 5.45
CA ASP A 295 40.92 7.27 4.46
C ASP A 295 39.52 7.91 4.46
N LEU A 296 38.47 7.08 4.54
CA LEU A 296 37.10 7.57 4.60
C LEU A 296 36.83 8.39 5.86
N ALA A 297 37.32 7.97 7.03
CA ALA A 297 37.15 8.71 8.28
C ALA A 297 37.78 10.12 8.19
N VAL A 298 38.96 10.24 7.56
CA VAL A 298 39.61 11.54 7.32
C VAL A 298 38.80 12.43 6.38
N LEU A 299 38.14 11.83 5.38
CA LEU A 299 37.27 12.56 4.44
C LEU A 299 35.96 13.02 5.11
N ASP A 300 35.38 12.20 5.99
CA ASP A 300 34.14 12.50 6.73
C ASP A 300 34.33 13.67 7.71
N GLU A 301 35.52 13.84 8.30
CA GLU A 301 35.84 14.99 9.16
C GLU A 301 35.92 16.33 8.40
N ARG A 302 36.16 16.31 7.08
CA ARG A 302 36.56 17.48 6.30
C ARG A 302 35.58 17.86 5.18
N GLY A 303 34.62 17.01 4.83
CA GLY A 303 33.64 17.26 3.76
C GLY A 303 32.39 16.39 3.86
N SER A 304 31.44 16.60 2.94
CA SER A 304 30.21 15.81 2.85
C SER A 304 30.50 14.47 2.16
N VAL A 305 30.58 13.41 2.96
CA VAL A 305 30.74 12.03 2.49
C VAL A 305 29.43 11.28 2.68
N GLU A 306 28.85 10.79 1.59
CA GLU A 306 27.66 9.93 1.64
C GLU A 306 28.08 8.48 1.32
N VAL A 307 27.62 7.54 2.15
CA VAL A 307 28.02 6.13 2.09
C VAL A 307 26.89 5.28 1.53
N PHE A 308 27.22 4.37 0.63
CA PHE A 308 26.31 3.43 0.01
C PHE A 308 26.80 2.00 0.21
N GLU A 309 25.90 1.10 0.59
CA GLU A 309 26.22 -0.30 0.82
C GLU A 309 25.44 -1.20 -0.16
N PRO A 310 26.04 -2.32 -0.61
CA PRO A 310 25.33 -3.31 -1.43
C PRO A 310 24.01 -3.74 -0.77
N VAL A 311 22.98 -3.89 -1.60
CA VAL A 311 21.65 -4.33 -1.14
C VAL A 311 21.57 -5.86 -1.03
N SER A 312 22.33 -6.56 -1.89
CA SER A 312 22.37 -8.02 -1.93
C SER A 312 23.48 -8.58 -1.06
N ASP A 313 23.19 -9.68 -0.36
CA ASP A 313 24.17 -10.48 0.38
C ASP A 313 24.88 -11.50 -0.55
N ALA A 314 24.87 -11.28 -1.87
CA ALA A 314 25.59 -12.10 -2.87
C ALA A 314 26.97 -11.51 -3.20
N PRO A 315 27.98 -12.35 -3.48
CA PRO A 315 29.30 -11.87 -3.88
C PRO A 315 29.24 -11.11 -5.21
N LEU A 316 29.96 -10.00 -5.31
CA LEU A 316 30.10 -9.22 -6.54
C LEU A 316 31.27 -9.76 -7.37
N CYS A 317 30.95 -10.44 -8.46
CA CYS A 317 31.94 -10.95 -9.41
C CYS A 317 32.22 -9.91 -10.49
N LEU A 318 33.39 -9.29 -10.43
CA LEU A 318 33.88 -8.32 -11.40
C LEU A 318 34.63 -9.02 -12.53
N ARG A 319 34.34 -8.66 -13.78
CA ARG A 319 34.98 -9.22 -14.97
C ARG A 319 35.40 -8.13 -15.95
N PRO A 320 36.65 -8.11 -16.45
CA PRO A 320 37.08 -7.12 -17.43
C PRO A 320 36.22 -7.07 -18.69
N GLU A 321 35.73 -8.23 -19.14
CA GLU A 321 34.87 -8.42 -20.31
C GLU A 321 33.49 -7.74 -20.13
N HIS A 322 33.08 -7.52 -18.88
CA HIS A 322 31.81 -6.90 -18.51
C HIS A 322 31.92 -5.39 -18.28
N ASN A 323 33.12 -4.81 -18.43
CA ASN A 323 33.31 -3.36 -18.37
C ASN A 323 32.63 -2.66 -19.54
N VAL A 324 32.75 -3.17 -20.76
CA VAL A 324 32.16 -2.59 -21.98
C VAL A 324 31.65 -3.73 -22.86
N ILE A 325 30.34 -3.93 -22.87
CA ILE A 325 29.68 -4.93 -23.69
C ILE A 325 29.09 -4.25 -24.93
N ARG A 326 29.55 -4.64 -26.11
CA ARG A 326 29.11 -4.06 -27.39
C ARG A 326 27.81 -4.70 -27.87
N LEU A 327 27.00 -3.93 -28.60
CA LEU A 327 25.80 -4.44 -29.27
C LEU A 327 26.13 -4.87 -30.70
N TRP A 328 25.54 -5.97 -31.16
CA TRP A 328 25.70 -6.47 -32.52
C TRP A 328 24.70 -5.80 -33.47
N THR A 329 25.18 -5.17 -34.54
CA THR A 329 24.35 -4.45 -35.52
C THR A 329 24.04 -5.26 -36.77
N TRP A 330 24.39 -6.56 -36.81
CA TRP A 330 24.12 -7.46 -37.95
C TRP A 330 24.64 -6.94 -39.31
N GLY A 331 25.73 -6.17 -39.29
CA GLY A 331 26.32 -5.56 -40.48
C GLY A 331 25.74 -4.21 -40.91
N ASP A 332 24.72 -3.68 -40.23
CA ASP A 332 24.12 -2.39 -40.57
C ASP A 332 24.98 -1.19 -40.12
N GLU A 333 25.22 -0.26 -41.05
CA GLU A 333 26.00 0.97 -40.82
C GLU A 333 25.25 2.03 -39.99
N VAL A 334 23.91 2.01 -40.02
CA VAL A 334 23.04 2.91 -39.25
C VAL A 334 21.99 2.06 -38.56
N CYS A 335 22.21 1.78 -37.27
CA CYS A 335 21.38 0.88 -36.48
C CYS A 335 21.00 1.54 -35.16
N ALA A 336 19.72 1.47 -34.78
CA ALA A 336 19.22 1.97 -33.51
C ALA A 336 18.11 1.07 -32.98
N LEU A 337 18.10 0.82 -31.66
CA LEU A 337 16.98 0.19 -31.01
C LEU A 337 15.86 1.21 -30.82
N PRO A 338 14.61 0.90 -31.20
CA PRO A 338 13.50 1.82 -31.04
C PRO A 338 13.14 2.01 -29.56
N LYS A 339 12.52 3.16 -29.25
CA LYS A 339 11.83 3.36 -27.97
C LYS A 339 10.80 2.23 -27.77
N GLY A 340 10.82 1.59 -26.60
CA GLY A 340 9.99 0.44 -26.27
C GLY A 340 10.63 -0.92 -26.58
N ALA A 341 11.88 -0.97 -27.06
CA ALA A 341 12.59 -2.23 -27.25
C ALA A 341 12.78 -2.98 -25.92
N ALA A 342 12.56 -4.30 -25.94
CA ALA A 342 12.68 -5.22 -24.80
C ALA A 342 13.70 -6.36 -25.06
N SER A 343 14.50 -6.23 -26.11
CA SER A 343 15.50 -7.21 -26.52
C SER A 343 16.64 -6.54 -27.28
N ALA A 344 17.83 -7.11 -27.20
CA ALA A 344 19.00 -6.70 -27.96
C ALA A 344 19.90 -7.90 -28.24
N THR A 345 20.74 -7.78 -29.27
CA THR A 345 21.81 -8.74 -29.54
C THR A 345 23.13 -8.14 -29.08
N LEU A 346 23.84 -8.83 -28.19
CA LEU A 346 25.16 -8.44 -27.71
C LEU A 346 26.22 -9.20 -28.50
N ARG A 347 27.35 -8.53 -28.74
CA ARG A 347 28.53 -9.13 -29.36
C ARG A 347 29.32 -9.87 -28.29
N ASP A 348 29.56 -11.15 -28.53
CA ASP A 348 30.34 -12.04 -27.66
C ASP A 348 31.68 -12.39 -28.33
N GLU A 349 32.59 -13.08 -27.66
CA GLU A 349 33.87 -13.52 -28.23
C GLU A 349 34.21 -14.94 -27.77
N TRP A 350 34.86 -15.73 -28.64
CA TRP A 350 35.39 -17.04 -28.28
C TRP A 350 36.69 -16.86 -27.48
N THR A 351 36.81 -17.55 -26.35
CA THR A 351 38.03 -17.55 -25.53
C THR A 351 39.02 -18.65 -25.92
N ASP A 352 38.59 -19.58 -26.77
CA ASP A 352 39.36 -20.73 -27.24
C ASP A 352 39.25 -20.90 -28.77
N GLU A 353 40.30 -21.47 -29.37
CA GLU A 353 40.33 -21.75 -30.82
C GLU A 353 39.31 -22.84 -31.24
N ALA A 354 38.87 -23.69 -30.31
CA ALA A 354 37.86 -24.73 -30.54
C ALA A 354 36.42 -24.18 -30.56
N CYS A 355 36.21 -22.90 -30.26
CA CYS A 355 34.90 -22.26 -30.21
C CYS A 355 33.93 -22.95 -29.22
N GLU A 356 34.44 -23.41 -28.08
CA GLU A 356 33.64 -24.06 -27.02
C GLU A 356 33.33 -23.12 -25.85
N SER A 357 34.16 -22.10 -25.62
CA SER A 357 34.10 -21.22 -24.46
C SER A 357 33.88 -19.76 -24.85
N ARG A 358 32.92 -19.12 -24.17
CA ARG A 358 32.48 -17.73 -24.43
C ARG A 358 33.04 -16.77 -23.39
N SER A 359 33.35 -15.56 -23.86
CA SER A 359 33.84 -14.43 -23.06
C SER A 359 32.75 -13.87 -22.14
N LEU A 360 31.55 -13.64 -22.67
CA LEU A 360 30.44 -13.08 -21.88
C LEU A 360 29.73 -14.15 -21.04
N ARG A 361 29.95 -14.10 -19.73
CA ARG A 361 29.27 -14.95 -18.74
C ARG A 361 28.05 -14.27 -18.10
N LEU A 362 27.07 -13.88 -18.92
CA LEU A 362 25.80 -13.30 -18.46
C LEU A 362 24.74 -14.39 -18.21
N SER A 363 23.91 -14.18 -17.21
CA SER A 363 22.80 -15.07 -16.82
C SER A 363 21.48 -14.31 -16.68
N PRO A 364 20.32 -14.98 -16.82
CA PRO A 364 19.05 -14.39 -16.46
C PRO A 364 19.06 -13.88 -15.01
N GLY A 365 18.65 -12.63 -14.82
CA GLY A 365 18.68 -11.91 -13.55
C GLY A 365 19.81 -10.89 -13.42
N ASP A 366 20.82 -10.92 -14.30
CA ASP A 366 21.90 -9.94 -14.30
C ASP A 366 21.39 -8.54 -14.70
N LEU A 367 22.05 -7.50 -14.16
CA LEU A 367 21.75 -6.10 -14.45
C LEU A 367 22.69 -5.58 -15.53
N LEU A 368 22.14 -4.94 -16.56
CA LEU A 368 22.91 -4.19 -17.55
C LEU A 368 22.52 -2.72 -17.51
N VAL A 369 23.49 -1.82 -17.61
CA VAL A 369 23.24 -0.40 -17.84
C VAL A 369 23.60 -0.06 -19.28
N PHE A 370 22.61 0.31 -20.08
CA PHE A 370 22.83 0.90 -21.39
C PHE A 370 23.13 2.38 -21.25
N GLU A 371 24.20 2.86 -21.89
CA GLU A 371 24.54 4.28 -21.95
C GLU A 371 25.05 4.68 -23.33
N GLU A 372 24.71 5.90 -23.75
CA GLU A 372 25.33 6.58 -24.88
C GLU A 372 26.72 7.10 -24.46
N VAL A 373 27.76 6.66 -25.17
CA VAL A 373 29.17 7.01 -24.90
C VAL A 373 29.77 7.95 -25.95
N LYS A 374 29.08 8.15 -27.09
CA LYS A 374 29.47 9.07 -28.16
C LYS A 374 28.22 9.76 -28.69
N GLY A 375 28.32 11.05 -29.01
CA GLY A 375 27.22 11.77 -29.66
C GLY A 375 26.89 11.19 -31.05
N PRO A 376 25.63 10.85 -31.38
CA PRO A 376 25.26 10.24 -32.67
C PRO A 376 25.57 11.10 -33.89
N ARG A 377 25.71 12.42 -33.73
CA ARG A 377 26.00 13.35 -34.85
C ARG A 377 27.48 13.56 -35.08
N THR A 378 28.27 13.60 -34.02
CA THR A 378 29.68 14.01 -34.04
C THR A 378 30.64 12.85 -33.84
N GLY A 379 30.18 11.76 -33.22
CA GLY A 379 30.99 10.59 -32.87
C GLY A 379 32.02 10.86 -31.77
N THR A 380 31.95 12.02 -31.10
CA THR A 380 32.85 12.41 -30.01
C THR A 380 32.24 12.02 -28.66
N PRO A 381 33.06 11.59 -27.68
CA PRO A 381 32.56 11.29 -26.34
C PRO A 381 32.00 12.52 -25.60
N GLY A 382 32.50 13.72 -25.88
CA GLY A 382 32.06 14.96 -25.23
C GLY A 382 30.66 15.41 -25.59
N ASP A 383 30.11 14.93 -26.72
CA ASP A 383 28.76 15.27 -27.21
C ASP A 383 27.72 14.17 -26.90
N GLN A 384 28.06 13.20 -26.04
CA GLN A 384 27.12 12.17 -25.60
C GLN A 384 25.95 12.81 -24.82
N ASP A 385 24.73 12.29 -24.98
CA ASP A 385 23.59 12.69 -24.16
C ASP A 385 23.58 11.90 -22.83
N PRO A 386 23.83 12.53 -21.67
CA PRO A 386 23.83 11.83 -20.38
C PRO A 386 22.42 11.38 -19.94
N SER A 387 21.35 11.86 -20.59
CA SER A 387 19.98 11.39 -20.34
C SER A 387 19.67 10.07 -21.04
N HIS A 388 20.48 9.66 -22.02
CA HIS A 388 20.36 8.37 -22.71
C HIS A 388 21.05 7.25 -21.94
N ARG A 389 20.59 7.02 -20.71
CA ARG A 389 21.09 5.96 -19.81
C ARG A 389 19.92 5.23 -19.17
N GLN A 390 19.96 3.90 -19.16
CA GLN A 390 18.90 3.09 -18.57
C GLN A 390 19.45 1.75 -18.07
N ALA A 391 19.06 1.36 -16.86
CA ALA A 391 19.31 0.03 -16.32
C ALA A 391 18.19 -0.92 -16.73
N VAL A 392 18.54 -2.15 -17.08
CA VAL A 392 17.60 -3.25 -17.35
C VAL A 392 18.02 -4.50 -16.61
N ARG A 393 17.07 -5.37 -16.24
CA ARG A 393 17.37 -6.72 -15.75
C ARG A 393 17.06 -7.76 -16.82
N LEU A 394 18.02 -8.65 -17.09
CA LEU A 394 17.86 -9.69 -18.09
C LEU A 394 16.86 -10.76 -17.63
N THR A 395 15.86 -11.07 -18.46
CA THR A 395 14.87 -12.14 -18.21
C THR A 395 15.23 -13.43 -18.96
N SER A 396 15.86 -13.30 -20.12
CA SER A 396 16.43 -14.43 -20.88
C SER A 396 17.76 -14.03 -21.49
N VAL A 397 18.67 -15.00 -21.54
CA VAL A 397 19.98 -14.91 -22.15
C VAL A 397 20.14 -16.15 -23.00
N THR A 398 20.16 -16.00 -24.32
CA THR A 398 20.22 -17.11 -25.27
C THR A 398 21.48 -16.99 -26.13
N PRO A 399 22.45 -17.92 -25.98
CA PRO A 399 23.63 -17.93 -26.82
C PRO A 399 23.26 -18.34 -28.25
N ALA A 400 23.74 -17.58 -29.23
CA ALA A 400 23.59 -17.88 -30.66
C ALA A 400 24.92 -17.60 -31.39
N VAL A 401 25.00 -17.99 -32.66
CA VAL A 401 26.17 -17.72 -33.52
C VAL A 401 25.65 -17.19 -34.84
N ASP A 402 26.16 -16.03 -35.24
CA ASP A 402 25.96 -15.52 -36.60
C ASP A 402 26.79 -16.37 -37.57
N GLN A 403 26.10 -17.19 -38.36
CA GLN A 403 26.75 -18.13 -39.28
C GLN A 403 27.46 -17.44 -40.45
N LEU A 404 27.08 -16.20 -40.79
CA LEU A 404 27.67 -15.47 -41.91
C LEU A 404 29.06 -14.95 -41.55
N ASP A 405 29.18 -14.35 -40.36
CA ASP A 405 30.41 -13.73 -39.88
C ASP A 405 31.19 -14.64 -38.90
N ASN A 406 30.67 -15.84 -38.61
CA ASN A 406 31.16 -16.74 -37.56
C ASN A 406 31.35 -16.04 -36.21
N GLN A 407 30.47 -15.09 -35.91
CA GLN A 407 30.54 -14.21 -34.74
C GLN A 407 29.62 -14.77 -33.65
N PRO A 408 30.14 -15.17 -32.47
CA PRO A 408 29.29 -15.53 -31.35
C PRO A 408 28.51 -14.29 -30.90
N VAL A 409 27.22 -14.48 -30.68
CA VAL A 409 26.31 -13.42 -30.22
C VAL A 409 25.49 -13.93 -29.05
N LEU A 410 24.97 -12.99 -28.28
CA LEU A 410 24.11 -13.27 -27.14
C LEU A 410 22.81 -12.51 -27.31
N GLU A 411 21.71 -13.23 -27.53
CA GLU A 411 20.38 -12.63 -27.58
C GLU A 411 19.89 -12.45 -26.15
N VAL A 412 19.72 -11.19 -25.75
CA VAL A 412 19.23 -10.84 -24.41
C VAL A 412 17.86 -10.21 -24.51
N THR A 413 16.99 -10.58 -23.57
CA THR A 413 15.65 -9.99 -23.42
C THR A 413 15.48 -9.51 -21.99
N TRP A 414 14.65 -8.50 -21.81
CA TRP A 414 14.27 -7.97 -20.50
C TRP A 414 12.76 -7.72 -20.46
N ALA A 415 12.25 -7.41 -19.26
CA ALA A 415 10.82 -7.23 -19.04
C ALA A 415 10.30 -5.97 -19.77
N LEU A 416 9.00 -5.93 -20.07
CA LEU A 416 8.38 -4.78 -20.75
C LEU A 416 8.40 -3.51 -19.89
N GLU A 417 8.41 -3.66 -18.57
CA GLU A 417 8.56 -2.58 -17.60
C GLU A 417 9.94 -1.90 -17.70
N ASP A 418 10.95 -2.64 -18.17
CA ASP A 418 12.32 -2.17 -18.42
C ASP A 418 12.52 -1.74 -19.89
N ALA A 419 11.46 -1.67 -20.71
CA ALA A 419 11.57 -1.29 -22.12
C ALA A 419 12.22 0.10 -22.29
N LEU A 420 13.04 0.27 -23.31
CA LEU A 420 13.83 1.50 -23.49
C LEU A 420 12.94 2.74 -23.62
N THR A 421 13.19 3.76 -22.79
CA THR A 421 12.36 4.98 -22.75
C THR A 421 12.69 5.98 -23.87
N PHE A 422 13.82 5.79 -24.53
CA PHE A 422 14.35 6.57 -25.66
C PHE A 422 14.90 5.61 -26.75
N PRO A 423 15.03 6.06 -28.01
CA PRO A 423 15.72 5.28 -29.04
C PRO A 423 17.22 5.23 -28.74
N LEU A 424 17.82 4.04 -28.74
CA LEU A 424 19.24 3.84 -28.46
C LEU A 424 20.02 3.67 -29.77
N CYS A 425 20.83 4.67 -30.15
CA CYS A 425 21.64 4.60 -31.35
C CYS A 425 22.86 3.69 -31.13
N LEU A 426 23.05 2.67 -31.97
CA LEU A 426 24.15 1.71 -31.88
C LEU A 426 25.30 2.09 -32.82
N SER A 427 24.95 2.37 -34.07
CA SER A 427 25.84 2.81 -35.13
C SER A 427 25.17 3.89 -35.98
N THR A 428 25.96 4.82 -36.50
CA THR A 428 25.48 5.92 -37.35
C THR A 428 26.60 6.42 -38.26
N ARG A 429 26.29 7.37 -39.14
CA ARG A 429 27.28 8.11 -39.93
C ARG A 429 27.32 9.55 -39.44
N GLY A 430 28.49 10.00 -38.96
CA GLY A 430 28.64 11.28 -38.26
C GLY A 430 29.94 12.02 -38.59
N GLY A 431 30.04 13.24 -38.07
CA GLY A 431 31.19 14.14 -38.27
C GLY A 431 31.23 14.83 -39.65
N VAL A 432 32.25 15.69 -39.85
CA VAL A 432 32.43 16.51 -41.07
C VAL A 432 32.60 15.69 -42.35
N GLY A 433 32.94 14.39 -42.24
CA GLY A 433 33.16 13.47 -43.37
C GLY A 433 32.10 12.37 -43.53
N CYS A 434 31.01 12.36 -42.75
CA CYS A 434 30.00 11.28 -42.78
C CYS A 434 30.60 9.86 -42.69
N ALA A 435 31.61 9.69 -41.84
CA ALA A 435 32.28 8.41 -41.59
C ALA A 435 31.42 7.52 -40.68
N PRO A 436 31.55 6.18 -40.76
CA PRO A 436 30.85 5.28 -39.84
C PRO A 436 31.36 5.48 -38.41
N VAL A 437 30.42 5.73 -37.50
CA VAL A 437 30.64 5.83 -36.06
C VAL A 437 30.00 4.59 -35.43
N GLN A 438 30.85 3.68 -34.97
CA GLN A 438 30.45 2.47 -34.24
C GLN A 438 30.58 2.68 -32.72
N ASP A 439 29.96 1.79 -31.95
CA ASP A 439 29.93 1.82 -30.49
C ASP A 439 29.45 3.19 -29.97
N VAL A 440 28.35 3.69 -30.53
CA VAL A 440 27.70 4.93 -30.07
C VAL A 440 27.13 4.74 -28.66
N SER A 441 26.50 3.58 -28.45
CA SER A 441 26.01 3.13 -27.15
C SER A 441 26.61 1.78 -26.78
N VAL A 442 26.81 1.56 -25.49
CA VAL A 442 27.36 0.30 -24.94
C VAL A 442 26.54 -0.15 -23.73
N ALA A 443 26.68 -1.42 -23.35
CA ALA A 443 26.14 -1.97 -22.12
C ALA A 443 27.26 -2.20 -21.08
N ARG A 444 26.96 -1.96 -19.80
CA ARG A 444 27.85 -2.22 -18.66
C ARG A 444 27.29 -3.40 -17.84
N GLY A 445 28.10 -4.41 -17.57
CA GLY A 445 27.68 -5.63 -16.86
C GLY A 445 28.17 -5.73 -15.40
N ASN A 446 29.28 -5.07 -15.05
CA ASN A 446 29.77 -4.99 -13.66
C ASN A 446 28.95 -3.98 -12.83
N VAL A 447 27.64 -4.24 -12.68
CA VAL A 447 26.69 -3.33 -12.04
C VAL A 447 26.19 -3.92 -10.73
N VAL A 448 26.32 -3.14 -9.66
CA VAL A 448 25.82 -3.48 -8.33
C VAL A 448 24.76 -2.48 -7.87
N LEU A 449 23.72 -2.99 -7.22
CA LEU A 449 22.68 -2.19 -6.60
C LEU A 449 23.07 -1.85 -5.16
N VAL A 450 23.03 -0.56 -4.81
CA VAL A 450 23.45 -0.07 -3.48
C VAL A 450 22.38 0.82 -2.86
N ASP A 451 22.23 0.74 -1.54
CA ASP A 451 21.34 1.60 -0.75
C ASP A 451 22.16 2.56 0.13
N HIS A 452 21.65 3.78 0.27
CA HIS A 452 22.25 4.79 1.12
C HIS A 452 22.20 4.40 2.60
N GLY A 453 23.35 4.55 3.26
CA GLY A 453 23.54 4.44 4.71
C GLY A 453 24.80 3.64 5.08
N ARG A 454 25.26 3.84 6.30
CA ARG A 454 26.46 3.21 6.88
C ARG A 454 26.11 2.28 8.04
N SER A 455 26.52 1.02 7.96
CA SER A 455 26.32 0.00 8.99
C SER A 455 27.28 0.21 10.15
N LEU A 456 26.80 0.02 11.39
CA LEU A 456 27.63 0.15 12.59
C LEU A 456 28.72 -0.92 12.72
N THR A 457 28.53 -2.06 12.06
CA THR A 457 29.42 -3.23 12.17
C THR A 457 30.21 -3.50 10.89
N PHE A 458 30.52 -2.46 10.10
CA PHE A 458 31.28 -2.60 8.86
C PHE A 458 32.77 -2.78 9.15
N GLY A 459 33.30 -3.98 8.90
CA GLY A 459 34.71 -4.31 9.09
C GLY A 459 35.11 -4.70 10.52
N ALA A 460 36.36 -5.15 10.68
CA ALA A 460 36.85 -5.82 11.90
C ALA A 460 37.36 -4.88 13.01
N ALA A 461 37.18 -3.55 12.89
CA ALA A 461 37.68 -2.60 13.89
C ALA A 461 36.96 -2.75 15.25
N GLN A 462 37.68 -2.50 16.34
CA GLN A 462 37.20 -2.69 17.72
C GLN A 462 36.05 -1.72 18.11
N GLU A 463 35.85 -0.64 17.35
CA GLU A 463 34.75 0.31 17.50
C GLU A 463 33.42 -0.17 16.85
N ASN A 464 33.48 -1.23 16.04
CA ASN A 464 32.35 -1.79 15.28
C ASN A 464 31.55 -2.82 16.09
N THR A 465 31.26 -2.51 17.35
CA THR A 465 30.48 -3.40 18.22
C THR A 465 28.98 -3.12 18.09
N PRO A 466 28.13 -4.16 17.96
CA PRO A 466 26.69 -3.97 17.93
C PRO A 466 26.19 -3.41 19.26
N GLU A 467 25.13 -2.61 19.21
CA GLU A 467 24.46 -2.14 20.43
C GLU A 467 23.79 -3.33 21.11
N THR A 468 23.92 -3.47 22.43
CA THR A 468 23.32 -4.60 23.15
C THR A 468 22.32 -4.14 24.19
N VAL A 469 21.17 -4.82 24.21
CA VAL A 469 20.07 -4.53 25.14
C VAL A 469 19.64 -5.82 25.82
N THR A 470 19.53 -5.79 27.15
CA THR A 470 19.04 -6.94 27.93
C THR A 470 17.53 -6.83 28.12
N VAL A 471 16.80 -7.91 27.83
CA VAL A 471 15.36 -7.99 28.09
C VAL A 471 15.13 -8.04 29.61
N PRO A 472 14.31 -7.15 30.20
CA PRO A 472 14.01 -7.19 31.63
C PRO A 472 13.44 -8.56 32.05
N PRO A 473 13.73 -9.02 33.29
CA PRO A 473 13.09 -10.20 33.83
C PRO A 473 11.57 -9.99 33.95
N VAL A 474 10.81 -11.09 34.05
CA VAL A 474 9.36 -10.99 34.22
C VAL A 474 9.07 -10.29 35.56
N PRO A 475 8.36 -9.13 35.57
CA PRO A 475 8.04 -8.43 36.81
C PRO A 475 7.19 -9.32 37.71
N ALA A 476 7.35 -9.25 39.02
CA ALA A 476 6.53 -10.03 39.95
C ALA A 476 5.06 -9.65 39.79
N VAL A 477 4.23 -10.60 39.33
CA VAL A 477 2.78 -10.42 39.24
C VAL A 477 2.17 -11.26 40.34
N LEU A 478 1.53 -10.59 41.29
CA LEU A 478 0.78 -11.23 42.35
C LEU A 478 -0.47 -11.89 41.76
N GLY A 479 -0.83 -13.07 42.28
CA GLY A 479 -2.11 -13.68 41.94
C GLY A 479 -3.27 -12.76 42.31
N SER A 480 -4.33 -12.74 41.49
CA SER A 480 -5.51 -11.92 41.77
C SER A 480 -6.03 -12.18 43.19
N CYS A 481 -6.39 -11.10 43.89
CA CYS A 481 -7.10 -11.17 45.17
C CYS A 481 -8.56 -11.63 45.00
N ASP A 482 -9.05 -11.80 43.78
CA ASP A 482 -10.42 -12.24 43.53
C ASP A 482 -10.68 -13.64 44.12
N PRO A 483 -11.81 -13.85 44.81
CA PRO A 483 -12.23 -15.17 45.19
C PRO A 483 -12.55 -16.00 43.93
N PRO A 484 -12.11 -17.27 43.83
CA PRO A 484 -12.49 -18.12 42.71
C PRO A 484 -14.02 -18.28 42.67
N ALA A 485 -14.58 -18.32 41.47
CA ALA A 485 -16.02 -18.50 41.27
C ALA A 485 -16.56 -19.82 41.86
N PHE A 486 -15.69 -20.79 42.20
CA PHE A 486 -16.05 -21.96 43.01
C PHE A 486 -14.82 -22.71 43.56
N GLY A 487 -14.84 -23.10 44.85
CA GLY A 487 -13.95 -24.10 45.46
C GLY A 487 -12.65 -23.58 46.08
N CYS A 488 -12.48 -23.81 47.40
CA CYS A 488 -11.20 -23.65 48.09
C CYS A 488 -10.27 -24.83 47.76
N GLY A 489 -9.28 -24.57 46.91
CA GLY A 489 -8.03 -25.33 46.88
C GLY A 489 -6.90 -24.40 47.34
N ASP A 490 -6.08 -24.85 48.28
CA ASP A 490 -4.94 -24.10 48.79
C ASP A 490 -4.07 -23.56 47.64
N ARG A 491 -3.94 -22.23 47.58
CA ARG A 491 -3.12 -21.49 46.63
C ARG A 491 -1.64 -21.88 46.82
N LYS A 492 -1.06 -22.58 45.84
CA LYS A 492 0.41 -22.59 45.66
C LYS A 492 0.86 -21.99 44.32
N ASP A 493 0.01 -21.94 43.30
CA ASP A 493 0.49 -21.69 41.93
C ASP A 493 -0.11 -20.45 41.24
N SER A 494 -0.66 -19.48 41.97
CA SER A 494 -1.31 -18.30 41.36
C SER A 494 -0.39 -17.12 41.05
N GLY A 495 0.93 -17.25 41.20
CA GLY A 495 1.92 -16.19 40.91
C GLY A 495 3.02 -16.68 39.96
N ASN A 496 3.78 -15.76 39.35
CA ASN A 496 4.95 -16.12 38.55
C ASN A 496 6.17 -16.48 39.43
N ALA A 497 7.23 -17.05 38.84
CA ALA A 497 8.42 -17.48 39.58
C ALA A 497 9.04 -16.36 40.44
N THR A 498 9.08 -15.14 39.92
CA THR A 498 9.52 -13.93 40.64
C THR A 498 8.69 -13.68 41.91
N ALA A 499 7.35 -13.78 41.82
CA ALA A 499 6.46 -13.65 42.97
C ALA A 499 6.63 -14.83 43.95
N ALA A 500 6.88 -16.04 43.46
CA ALA A 500 7.15 -17.21 44.30
C ALA A 500 8.44 -17.02 45.13
N THR A 501 9.51 -16.51 44.53
CA THR A 501 10.77 -16.20 45.23
C THR A 501 10.56 -15.10 46.28
N ILE A 502 9.88 -13.99 45.94
CA ILE A 502 9.60 -12.92 46.91
C ILE A 502 8.74 -13.45 48.08
N ASN A 503 7.73 -14.27 47.79
CA ASN A 503 6.87 -14.89 48.81
C ASN A 503 7.65 -15.88 49.68
N ALA A 504 8.54 -16.69 49.11
CA ALA A 504 9.40 -17.60 49.87
C ALA A 504 10.36 -16.86 50.81
N LEU A 505 10.94 -15.74 50.36
CA LEU A 505 11.78 -14.88 51.20
C LEU A 505 10.95 -14.15 52.27
N LEU A 506 9.70 -13.79 51.97
CA LEU A 506 8.75 -13.26 52.96
C LEU A 506 8.35 -14.30 54.01
N GLU A 507 8.14 -15.56 53.62
CA GLU A 507 7.90 -16.67 54.56
C GLU A 507 9.13 -16.92 55.43
N LYS A 508 10.33 -16.95 54.85
CA LYS A 508 11.60 -17.11 55.57
C LYS A 508 11.80 -16.02 56.64
N THR A 509 11.59 -14.76 56.26
CA THR A 509 11.67 -13.63 57.20
C THR A 509 10.50 -13.59 58.18
N GLY A 510 9.32 -14.08 57.80
CA GLY A 510 8.15 -14.28 58.66
C GLY A 510 8.38 -15.33 59.75
N CYS A 511 9.16 -16.38 59.45
CA CYS A 511 9.65 -17.39 60.39
C CYS A 511 10.88 -16.93 61.21
N HIS A 512 11.15 -15.62 61.26
CA HIS A 512 12.26 -14.99 62.01
C HIS A 512 13.68 -15.38 61.55
N GLN A 513 13.86 -15.84 60.31
CA GLN A 513 15.19 -16.12 59.74
C GLN A 513 15.70 -14.91 58.95
N ALA A 514 16.98 -14.56 59.12
CA ALA A 514 17.63 -13.49 58.36
C ALA A 514 17.95 -13.94 56.93
N LEU A 515 17.87 -13.00 55.98
CA LEU A 515 18.32 -13.21 54.60
C LEU A 515 19.84 -13.35 54.56
N THR A 516 20.34 -14.27 53.74
CA THR A 516 21.76 -14.45 53.45
C THR A 516 22.17 -13.57 52.27
N PRO A 517 23.48 -13.30 52.09
CA PRO A 517 23.96 -12.65 50.88
C PRO A 517 23.57 -13.37 49.59
N ASP A 518 23.48 -14.72 49.63
CA ASP A 518 23.05 -15.52 48.49
C ASP A 518 21.55 -15.28 48.18
N ASP A 519 20.69 -15.18 49.19
CA ASP A 519 19.26 -14.84 48.99
C ASP A 519 19.09 -13.45 48.32
N ILE A 520 19.96 -12.49 48.66
CA ILE A 520 19.93 -11.15 48.06
C ILE A 520 20.48 -11.16 46.63
N ARG A 521 21.51 -11.96 46.34
CA ARG A 521 21.99 -12.13 44.95
C ARG A 521 20.97 -12.84 44.08
N GLU A 522 20.22 -13.80 44.63
CA GLU A 522 19.06 -14.39 43.97
C GLU A 522 17.95 -13.35 43.75
N LEU A 523 17.69 -12.49 44.74
CA LEU A 523 16.72 -11.40 44.59
C LEU A 523 17.16 -10.37 43.54
N PHE A 524 18.45 -10.03 43.46
CA PHE A 524 19.01 -9.13 42.45
C PHE A 524 18.89 -9.71 41.04
N SER A 525 19.08 -11.03 40.88
CA SER A 525 18.93 -11.68 39.57
C SER A 525 17.48 -11.73 39.09
N VAL A 526 16.53 -11.77 40.04
CA VAL A 526 15.10 -11.94 39.77
C VAL A 526 14.36 -10.60 39.63
N VAL A 527 14.69 -9.58 40.45
CA VAL A 527 13.96 -8.29 40.53
C VAL A 527 14.78 -7.10 40.04
N GLY A 528 16.11 -7.22 39.99
CA GLY A 528 17.02 -6.11 39.71
C GLY A 528 17.63 -5.52 40.99
N GLU A 529 18.91 -5.13 40.91
CA GLU A 529 19.66 -4.58 42.04
C GLU A 529 19.16 -3.17 42.43
N GLU A 530 18.93 -2.29 41.45
CA GLU A 530 18.45 -0.92 41.72
C GLU A 530 17.07 -0.93 42.40
N GLU A 531 16.17 -1.81 41.99
CA GLU A 531 14.83 -1.98 42.54
C GLU A 531 14.89 -2.51 43.98
N SER A 532 15.73 -3.50 44.23
CA SER A 532 15.94 -4.07 45.55
C SER A 532 16.52 -3.03 46.51
N VAL A 533 17.52 -2.26 46.06
CA VAL A 533 18.15 -1.18 46.82
C VAL A 533 17.16 -0.03 47.07
N ARG A 534 16.33 0.33 46.08
CA ARG A 534 15.25 1.33 46.20
C ARG A 534 14.16 0.92 47.20
N ALA A 535 13.88 -0.38 47.32
CA ALA A 535 13.00 -0.94 48.35
C ALA A 535 13.67 -1.02 49.73
N GLY A 536 14.99 -0.77 49.80
CA GLY A 536 15.79 -0.72 51.01
C GLY A 536 16.57 -1.99 51.32
N LEU A 537 16.68 -2.95 50.38
CA LEU A 537 17.43 -4.21 50.50
C LEU A 537 18.70 -4.18 49.64
N GLY A 538 19.86 -4.35 50.26
CA GLY A 538 21.14 -4.35 49.57
C GLY A 538 22.21 -5.16 50.26
N LEU A 539 23.40 -5.19 49.65
CA LEU A 539 24.61 -5.79 50.21
C LEU A 539 25.63 -4.70 50.52
N GLU A 540 26.21 -4.73 51.72
CA GLU A 540 27.36 -3.90 52.09
C GLU A 540 28.58 -4.78 52.41
N LEU A 541 29.77 -4.30 52.03
CA LEU A 541 31.04 -4.95 52.34
C LEU A 541 31.46 -4.67 53.79
N ALA A 542 31.40 -5.70 54.64
CA ALA A 542 31.91 -5.68 56.00
C ALA A 542 33.34 -6.27 56.06
N GLY A 543 34.34 -5.44 55.74
CA GLY A 543 35.77 -5.81 55.75
C GLY A 543 36.24 -6.46 54.44
N GLN A 544 37.47 -7.01 54.42
CA GLN A 544 38.13 -7.42 53.17
C GLN A 544 37.49 -8.61 52.42
N ARG A 545 36.57 -9.39 53.03
CA ARG A 545 35.97 -10.59 52.39
C ARG A 545 34.57 -11.01 52.91
N ARG A 546 33.82 -10.17 53.62
CA ARG A 546 32.48 -10.56 54.14
C ARG A 546 31.41 -9.55 53.73
N GLU A 547 30.42 -10.01 52.99
CA GLU A 547 29.24 -9.22 52.63
C GLU A 547 28.16 -9.37 53.70
N LYS A 548 27.45 -8.28 53.98
CA LYS A 548 26.34 -8.24 54.94
C LYS A 548 25.10 -7.69 54.26
N VAL A 549 23.95 -8.32 54.55
CA VAL A 549 22.63 -7.83 54.09
C VAL A 549 22.22 -6.58 54.87
N VAL A 550 21.81 -5.56 54.14
CA VAL A 550 21.26 -4.30 54.67
C VAL A 550 19.80 -4.21 54.25
N PRO A 551 18.86 -4.01 55.20
CA PRO A 551 19.08 -3.71 56.60
C PRO A 551 19.38 -4.99 57.41
N GLY A 552 20.16 -4.88 58.47
CA GLY A 552 20.66 -6.04 59.22
C GLY A 552 19.65 -6.73 60.14
N THR A 553 18.40 -6.28 60.20
CA THR A 553 17.35 -6.86 61.06
C THR A 553 16.29 -7.56 60.23
N VAL A 554 15.84 -8.73 60.69
CA VAL A 554 14.81 -9.53 60.00
C VAL A 554 13.52 -8.74 59.77
N HIS A 555 13.14 -7.89 60.74
CA HIS A 555 11.94 -7.06 60.61
C HIS A 555 12.07 -6.00 59.51
N ALA A 556 13.23 -5.35 59.40
CA ALA A 556 13.47 -4.38 58.35
C ALA A 556 13.65 -5.05 56.98
N GLN A 557 14.22 -6.26 56.93
CA GLN A 557 14.28 -7.08 55.71
C GLN A 557 12.87 -7.48 55.24
N ALA A 558 12.01 -7.95 56.14
CA ALA A 558 10.61 -8.25 55.84
C ALA A 558 9.84 -7.00 55.40
N LYS A 559 10.08 -5.84 56.03
CA LYS A 559 9.47 -4.57 55.62
C LYS A 559 9.92 -4.16 54.23
N ALA A 560 11.21 -4.27 53.91
CA ALA A 560 11.74 -3.95 52.60
C ALA A 560 11.25 -4.94 51.52
N LEU A 561 11.11 -6.23 51.83
CA LEU A 561 10.48 -7.21 50.93
C LEU A 561 8.99 -6.88 50.70
N ARG A 562 8.26 -6.41 51.72
CA ARG A 562 6.87 -5.93 51.57
C ARG A 562 6.80 -4.62 50.78
N THR A 563 7.76 -3.72 50.95
CA THR A 563 7.89 -2.50 50.13
C THR A 563 8.14 -2.86 48.68
N LEU A 564 9.05 -3.82 48.42
CA LEU A 564 9.34 -4.35 47.10
C LEU A 564 8.08 -4.98 46.48
N LEU A 565 7.31 -5.74 47.27
CA LEU A 565 6.04 -6.32 46.86
C LEU A 565 4.94 -5.27 46.61
N ALA A 566 4.91 -4.19 47.39
CA ALA A 566 3.98 -3.07 47.19
C ALA A 566 4.38 -2.21 45.97
N GLN A 567 5.67 -2.15 45.65
CA GLN A 567 6.21 -1.53 44.45
C GLN A 567 6.08 -2.44 43.21
N SER A 568 5.90 -3.75 43.39
CA SER A 568 5.56 -4.68 42.31
C SER A 568 4.09 -4.53 41.90
N VAL A 569 3.89 -3.56 41.00
CA VAL A 569 2.79 -3.36 40.05
C VAL A 569 1.35 -3.49 40.61
N TYR A 570 0.88 -2.45 41.28
CA TYR A 570 -0.55 -2.10 41.32
C TYR A 570 -0.77 -0.62 40.91
N PRO A 571 -1.65 -0.32 39.93
CA PRO A 571 -2.38 -1.26 39.07
C PRO A 571 -1.44 -2.01 38.11
N GLY A 572 -1.76 -3.27 37.83
CA GLY A 572 -0.99 -4.31 37.12
C GLY A 572 -0.53 -4.03 35.67
N ILE A 573 -0.26 -2.78 35.30
CA ILE A 573 0.20 -2.39 33.96
C ILE A 573 1.73 -2.33 33.99
N GLY A 574 2.37 -3.47 33.75
CA GLY A 574 3.83 -3.52 33.59
C GLY A 574 4.28 -2.67 32.39
N PRO A 575 5.40 -1.92 32.49
CA PRO A 575 5.95 -1.22 31.34
C PRO A 575 6.29 -2.23 30.25
N ARG A 576 5.78 -2.01 29.03
CA ARG A 576 6.09 -2.88 27.89
C ARG A 576 7.57 -2.69 27.53
N PHE A 577 8.32 -3.80 27.44
CA PHE A 577 9.70 -3.77 26.95
C PHE A 577 9.73 -3.16 25.54
N ARG A 578 10.31 -1.97 25.44
CA ARG A 578 10.35 -1.15 24.23
C ARG A 578 11.66 -0.37 24.18
N PRO A 579 12.77 -1.03 23.80
CA PRO A 579 14.07 -0.38 23.78
C PRO A 579 14.14 0.68 22.66
N VAL A 580 14.86 1.77 22.94
CA VAL A 580 15.05 2.89 22.01
C VAL A 580 16.50 2.90 21.56
N LEU A 581 16.72 2.90 20.25
CA LEU A 581 18.07 2.89 19.67
C LEU A 581 18.84 4.15 20.05
N HIS A 582 20.11 3.98 20.42
CA HIS A 582 20.93 5.09 20.89
C HIS A 582 21.39 6.04 19.77
N ARG A 583 21.69 5.51 18.57
CA ARG A 583 22.16 6.31 17.43
C ARG A 583 21.03 6.55 16.42
N SER A 584 21.01 7.74 15.83
CA SER A 584 20.01 8.20 14.85
C SER A 584 20.64 9.18 13.85
N PRO A 585 20.10 9.36 12.63
CA PRO A 585 18.92 8.68 12.07
C PRO A 585 19.24 7.26 11.59
N VAL A 586 18.29 6.34 11.78
CA VAL A 586 18.40 4.97 11.28
C VAL A 586 17.80 4.88 9.88
N ALA A 587 18.56 4.31 8.95
CA ALA A 587 18.18 4.16 7.56
C ALA A 587 16.89 3.34 7.42
N ARG A 588 16.03 3.77 6.49
CA ARG A 588 14.80 3.07 6.11
C ARG A 588 14.99 2.48 4.73
N THR A 589 15.17 1.17 4.63
CA THR A 589 15.43 0.49 3.35
C THR A 589 14.23 -0.33 2.92
N VAL A 590 13.96 -0.34 1.61
CA VAL A 590 12.94 -1.23 1.04
C VAL A 590 13.52 -2.64 1.00
N PRO A 591 12.82 -3.65 1.57
CA PRO A 591 13.26 -5.03 1.52
C PRO A 591 13.60 -5.46 0.09
N PHE A 592 14.77 -6.07 -0.07
CA PHE A 592 15.26 -6.56 -1.33
C PHE A 592 15.80 -7.98 -1.16
N PRO A 593 15.47 -8.91 -2.07
CA PRO A 593 14.48 -8.75 -3.14
C PRO A 593 13.06 -8.56 -2.59
N GLN A 594 12.18 -7.92 -3.38
CA GLN A 594 10.79 -7.69 -2.93
C GLN A 594 10.05 -9.03 -2.86
N PRO A 595 9.48 -9.42 -1.69
CA PRO A 595 8.85 -10.73 -1.54
C PRO A 595 7.73 -11.01 -2.55
N ALA A 596 6.97 -9.98 -2.93
CA ALA A 596 5.91 -10.11 -3.92
C ALA A 596 6.45 -10.47 -5.32
N GLN A 597 7.59 -9.88 -5.72
CA GLN A 597 8.24 -10.17 -7.00
C GLN A 597 8.83 -11.58 -7.02
N VAL A 598 9.49 -11.98 -5.92
CA VAL A 598 10.04 -13.33 -5.78
C VAL A 598 8.94 -14.39 -5.86
N ALA A 599 7.85 -14.19 -5.11
CA ALA A 599 6.74 -15.13 -5.08
C ALA A 599 6.02 -15.21 -6.44
N ALA A 600 5.83 -14.09 -7.14
CA ALA A 600 5.31 -14.07 -8.50
C ALA A 600 6.22 -14.82 -9.49
N GLY A 601 7.53 -14.54 -9.47
CA GLY A 601 8.51 -15.22 -10.33
C GLY A 601 8.59 -16.73 -10.06
N GLN A 602 8.49 -17.16 -8.80
CA GLN A 602 8.40 -18.58 -8.43
C GLN A 602 7.12 -19.22 -8.98
N ALA A 603 5.97 -18.54 -8.86
CA ALA A 603 4.70 -19.04 -9.39
C ALA A 603 4.75 -19.25 -10.91
N ASP A 604 5.30 -18.29 -11.65
CA ASP A 604 5.42 -18.37 -13.10
C ASP A 604 6.38 -19.48 -13.52
N ARG A 605 7.51 -19.62 -12.83
CA ARG A 605 8.49 -20.69 -13.09
C ARG A 605 7.92 -22.08 -12.83
N LEU A 606 7.17 -22.25 -11.74
CA LEU A 606 6.47 -23.49 -11.40
C LEU A 606 5.39 -23.83 -12.44
N ALA A 607 4.58 -22.84 -12.83
CA ALA A 607 3.56 -23.02 -13.88
C ALA A 607 4.18 -23.42 -15.22
N GLY A 608 5.36 -22.88 -15.55
CA GLY A 608 6.09 -23.19 -16.78
C GLY A 608 6.77 -24.57 -16.83
N ILE A 609 6.93 -25.29 -15.71
CA ILE A 609 7.64 -26.59 -15.70
C ILE A 609 7.00 -27.59 -16.67
N ARG A 610 5.65 -27.65 -16.71
CA ARG A 610 4.92 -28.58 -17.58
C ARG A 610 5.28 -28.37 -19.05
N GLU A 611 5.29 -27.12 -19.50
CA GLU A 611 5.59 -26.80 -20.90
C GLU A 611 7.07 -27.02 -21.21
N ARG A 612 7.98 -26.69 -20.29
CA ARG A 612 9.41 -26.99 -20.47
C ARG A 612 9.68 -28.48 -20.65
N VAL A 613 9.04 -29.34 -19.84
CA VAL A 613 9.14 -30.80 -20.00
C VAL A 613 8.59 -31.24 -21.35
N ARG A 614 7.46 -30.68 -21.80
CA ARG A 614 6.88 -30.99 -23.11
C ARG A 614 7.81 -30.60 -24.26
N VAL A 615 8.35 -29.38 -24.24
CA VAL A 615 9.32 -28.89 -25.24
C VAL A 615 10.55 -29.78 -25.26
N ARG A 616 11.12 -30.10 -24.09
CA ARG A 616 12.27 -30.99 -23.95
C ARG A 616 11.99 -32.39 -24.53
N LEU A 617 10.81 -32.96 -24.28
CA LEU A 617 10.41 -34.25 -24.87
C LEU A 617 10.31 -34.17 -26.40
N VAL A 618 9.83 -33.05 -26.95
CA VAL A 618 9.77 -32.83 -28.41
C VAL A 618 11.18 -32.72 -29.00
N GLU A 619 12.10 -32.01 -28.33
CA GLU A 619 13.51 -31.91 -28.73
C GLU A 619 14.18 -33.28 -28.72
N LEU A 620 14.05 -34.03 -27.63
CA LEU A 620 14.58 -35.40 -27.53
C LEU A 620 13.98 -36.32 -28.59
N TRP A 621 12.69 -36.16 -28.91
CA TRP A 621 12.03 -36.95 -29.95
C TRP A 621 12.56 -36.62 -31.35
N ARG A 622 12.85 -35.33 -31.63
CA ARG A 622 13.50 -34.92 -32.89
C ARG A 622 14.93 -35.43 -32.95
N SER A 623 15.71 -35.23 -31.89
CA SER A 623 17.11 -35.69 -31.80
C SER A 623 17.23 -37.21 -31.96
N ALA A 624 16.41 -37.99 -31.25
CA ALA A 624 16.41 -39.45 -31.33
C ALA A 624 15.86 -40.01 -32.65
N ARG A 625 15.27 -39.17 -33.51
CA ARG A 625 14.91 -39.52 -34.88
C ARG A 625 16.09 -39.34 -35.82
N ASP A 626 16.91 -38.34 -35.56
CA ASP A 626 18.07 -37.98 -36.38
C ASP A 626 19.35 -38.74 -35.96
N HIS A 627 19.42 -39.20 -34.70
CA HIS A 627 20.52 -39.97 -34.10
C HIS A 627 20.07 -41.37 -33.61
N ASP A 628 21.00 -42.32 -33.50
CA ASP A 628 20.77 -43.69 -32.99
C ASP A 628 20.63 -43.73 -31.45
N GLY A 629 19.60 -43.06 -30.90
CA GLY A 629 19.17 -43.21 -29.51
C GLY A 629 19.34 -41.98 -28.60
N LEU A 630 19.24 -42.21 -27.29
CA LEU A 630 19.34 -41.20 -26.23
C LEU A 630 20.63 -41.43 -25.42
N SER A 631 21.26 -40.37 -24.94
CA SER A 631 22.42 -40.46 -24.05
C SER A 631 22.03 -40.99 -22.65
N GLU A 632 23.00 -41.50 -21.87
CA GLU A 632 22.72 -41.95 -20.50
C GLU A 632 22.27 -40.78 -19.60
N GLU A 633 22.73 -39.56 -19.85
CA GLU A 633 22.28 -38.36 -19.14
C GLU A 633 20.81 -38.03 -19.43
N GLU A 634 20.38 -38.13 -20.70
CA GLU A 634 18.99 -37.91 -21.10
C GLU A 634 18.06 -38.98 -20.51
N ILE A 635 18.53 -40.23 -20.44
CA ILE A 635 17.78 -41.32 -19.81
C ILE A 635 17.70 -41.09 -18.29
N ALA A 636 18.76 -40.62 -17.65
CA ALA A 636 18.75 -40.28 -16.23
C ALA A 636 17.78 -39.13 -15.93
N GLU A 637 17.76 -38.07 -16.77
CA GLU A 637 16.81 -36.96 -16.68
C GLU A 637 15.36 -37.48 -16.72
N LEU A 638 15.02 -38.27 -17.74
CA LEU A 638 13.68 -38.85 -17.88
C LEU A 638 13.33 -39.79 -16.72
N THR A 639 14.33 -40.47 -16.15
CA THR A 639 14.15 -41.39 -15.02
C THR A 639 13.74 -40.64 -13.76
N VAL A 640 14.28 -39.44 -13.52
CA VAL A 640 13.87 -38.57 -12.42
C VAL A 640 12.42 -38.09 -12.63
N ILE A 641 12.09 -37.65 -13.85
CA ILE A 641 10.76 -37.07 -14.17
C ILE A 641 9.65 -38.13 -14.12
N PHE A 642 9.80 -39.24 -14.86
CA PHE A 642 8.73 -40.23 -15.04
C PHE A 642 8.87 -41.47 -14.16
N GLY A 643 10.05 -41.69 -13.57
CA GLY A 643 10.36 -42.87 -12.76
C GLY A 643 10.78 -44.08 -13.61
N LEU A 644 11.72 -44.87 -13.09
CA LEU A 644 12.31 -46.03 -13.78
C LEU A 644 11.26 -47.04 -14.29
N LYS A 645 10.27 -47.39 -13.46
CA LYS A 645 9.22 -48.36 -13.80
C LYS A 645 8.39 -47.96 -15.03
N ALA A 646 8.17 -46.65 -15.23
CA ALA A 646 7.43 -46.15 -16.38
C ALA A 646 8.26 -46.27 -17.66
N LEU A 647 9.55 -45.92 -17.59
CA LEU A 647 10.46 -45.98 -18.73
C LEU A 647 10.77 -47.41 -19.18
N GLU A 648 10.92 -48.35 -18.23
CA GLU A 648 11.09 -49.77 -18.52
C GLU A 648 9.87 -50.35 -19.26
N ARG A 649 8.66 -49.97 -18.84
CA ARG A 649 7.40 -50.40 -19.49
C ARG A 649 7.31 -49.96 -20.95
N PHE A 650 7.87 -48.81 -21.28
CA PHE A 650 7.88 -48.29 -22.65
C PHE A 650 9.14 -48.68 -23.43
N GLU A 651 10.04 -49.47 -22.82
CA GLU A 651 11.30 -49.92 -23.42
C GLU A 651 12.15 -48.77 -23.98
N LEU A 652 12.27 -47.65 -23.24
CA LEU A 652 12.94 -46.42 -23.71
C LEU A 652 14.34 -46.68 -24.31
N ARG A 653 15.14 -47.57 -23.68
CA ARG A 653 16.49 -47.94 -24.14
C ARG A 653 16.51 -48.70 -25.47
N ARG A 654 15.43 -49.43 -25.82
CA ARG A 654 15.34 -50.23 -27.05
C ARG A 654 14.59 -49.49 -28.16
N HIS A 655 13.58 -48.70 -27.81
CA HIS A 655 12.68 -48.03 -28.74
C HIS A 655 12.42 -46.56 -28.36
N PRO A 656 13.45 -45.69 -28.40
CA PRO A 656 13.38 -44.34 -27.85
C PRO A 656 12.31 -43.46 -28.52
N VAL A 657 12.21 -43.47 -29.84
CA VAL A 657 11.22 -42.67 -30.59
C VAL A 657 9.77 -43.05 -30.23
N ARG A 658 9.49 -44.36 -30.09
CA ARG A 658 8.15 -44.85 -29.70
C ARG A 658 7.84 -44.50 -28.25
N ALA A 659 8.81 -44.71 -27.35
CA ALA A 659 8.66 -44.41 -25.94
C ALA A 659 8.42 -42.91 -25.69
N LEU A 660 9.19 -42.03 -26.33
CA LEU A 660 9.02 -40.58 -26.24
C LEU A 660 7.66 -40.12 -26.75
N ARG A 661 7.14 -40.73 -27.83
CA ARG A 661 5.78 -40.45 -28.33
C ARG A 661 4.70 -40.86 -27.32
N GLU A 662 4.84 -42.00 -26.66
CA GLU A 662 3.91 -42.42 -25.59
C GLU A 662 4.02 -41.51 -24.36
N LEU A 663 5.22 -41.06 -24.00
CA LEU A 663 5.43 -40.08 -22.92
C LEU A 663 4.77 -38.73 -23.23
N LEU A 664 4.88 -38.24 -24.47
CA LEU A 664 4.18 -37.02 -24.92
C LEU A 664 2.66 -37.18 -24.87
N HIS A 665 2.12 -38.33 -25.28
CA HIS A 665 0.67 -38.56 -25.29
C HIS A 665 0.07 -38.81 -23.90
N ARG A 666 0.80 -39.51 -23.02
CA ARG A 666 0.30 -39.91 -21.68
C ARG A 666 0.91 -39.10 -20.54
N GLY A 667 1.73 -38.10 -20.83
CA GLY A 667 2.55 -37.35 -19.88
C GLY A 667 1.73 -36.76 -18.72
N ASP A 668 0.64 -36.07 -19.03
CA ASP A 668 -0.22 -35.46 -18.00
C ASP A 668 -0.80 -36.49 -17.01
N ARG A 669 -1.15 -37.69 -17.51
CA ARG A 669 -1.67 -38.77 -16.67
C ARG A 669 -0.56 -39.39 -15.80
N LEU A 670 0.64 -39.57 -16.36
CA LEU A 670 1.79 -40.12 -15.63
C LEU A 670 2.29 -39.15 -14.56
N LEU A 671 2.23 -37.85 -14.83
CA LEU A 671 2.74 -36.79 -13.95
C LEU A 671 1.65 -36.19 -13.03
N GLY A 672 0.40 -36.66 -13.09
CA GLY A 672 -0.72 -36.00 -12.43
C GLY A 672 -0.55 -35.72 -10.93
N ALA A 673 0.13 -36.59 -10.18
CA ALA A 673 0.44 -36.33 -8.76
C ALA A 673 1.46 -35.20 -8.57
N LYS A 674 2.50 -35.15 -9.42
CA LYS A 674 3.52 -34.11 -9.40
C LYS A 674 2.94 -32.76 -9.89
N LEU A 675 2.09 -32.79 -10.92
CA LEU A 675 1.40 -31.59 -11.42
C LEU A 675 0.48 -30.96 -10.36
N ARG A 676 -0.33 -31.77 -9.65
CA ARG A 676 -1.13 -31.26 -8.52
C ARG A 676 -0.28 -30.64 -7.41
N ARG A 677 0.91 -31.21 -7.14
CA ARG A 677 1.85 -30.62 -6.18
C ARG A 677 2.37 -29.26 -6.66
N LEU A 678 2.71 -29.13 -7.95
CA LEU A 678 3.09 -27.84 -8.55
C LEU A 678 1.96 -26.83 -8.49
N GLU A 679 0.71 -27.23 -8.73
CA GLU A 679 -0.46 -26.35 -8.61
C GLU A 679 -0.61 -25.80 -7.18
N VAL A 680 -0.47 -26.64 -6.16
CA VAL A 680 -0.52 -26.21 -4.75
C VAL A 680 0.62 -25.24 -4.41
N LEU A 681 1.84 -25.54 -4.85
CA LEU A 681 3.00 -24.67 -4.61
C LEU A 681 2.87 -23.35 -5.37
N GLY A 682 2.40 -23.39 -6.62
CA GLY A 682 2.11 -22.22 -7.44
C GLY A 682 1.02 -21.36 -6.81
N ALA A 683 -0.07 -21.96 -6.31
CA ALA A 683 -1.11 -21.23 -5.59
C ALA A 683 -0.57 -20.55 -4.33
N ARG A 684 0.27 -21.23 -3.53
CA ARG A 684 0.94 -20.59 -2.37
C ARG A 684 1.86 -19.44 -2.80
N ALA A 685 2.61 -19.60 -3.88
CA ALA A 685 3.53 -18.60 -4.40
C ALA A 685 2.80 -17.37 -4.98
N ARG A 686 1.63 -17.54 -5.60
CA ARG A 686 0.83 -16.39 -6.04
C ARG A 686 0.29 -15.59 -4.84
N ALA A 687 0.25 -16.15 -3.63
CA ALA A 687 -0.41 -15.60 -2.44
C ALA A 687 0.10 -14.30 -1.76
N GLY A 688 1.24 -13.66 -2.02
CA GLY A 688 2.53 -14.18 -2.42
C GLY A 688 3.32 -14.64 -1.21
N THR A 689 3.25 -15.94 -0.92
CA THR A 689 4.18 -16.57 0.02
C THR A 689 5.45 -16.92 -0.73
N VAL A 690 6.59 -16.36 -0.32
CA VAL A 690 7.88 -16.77 -0.86
C VAL A 690 8.15 -18.22 -0.47
N LEU A 691 8.38 -19.07 -1.45
CA LEU A 691 8.75 -20.47 -1.24
C LEU A 691 10.21 -20.53 -0.82
N ASP A 692 10.49 -21.22 0.29
CA ASP A 692 11.84 -21.33 0.82
C ASP A 692 12.73 -22.26 -0.03
N GLY A 693 14.03 -22.26 0.27
CA GLY A 693 15.00 -23.12 -0.42
C GLY A 693 14.71 -24.63 -0.29
N ARG A 694 13.90 -25.06 0.70
CA ARG A 694 13.51 -26.47 0.84
C ARG A 694 12.56 -26.88 -0.27
N ILE A 695 11.67 -25.99 -0.70
CA ILE A 695 10.80 -26.23 -1.85
C ILE A 695 11.61 -26.29 -3.14
N ALA A 696 12.59 -25.40 -3.34
CA ALA A 696 13.49 -25.47 -4.49
C ALA A 696 14.22 -26.83 -4.54
N TRP A 697 14.70 -27.31 -3.39
CA TRP A 697 15.29 -28.65 -3.25
C TRP A 697 14.29 -29.78 -3.55
N GLU A 698 13.05 -29.70 -3.07
CA GLU A 698 11.97 -30.66 -3.37
C GLU A 698 11.75 -30.79 -4.88
N ILE A 699 11.71 -29.65 -5.60
CA ILE A 699 11.55 -29.63 -7.06
C ILE A 699 12.79 -30.21 -7.75
N ALA A 700 14.00 -29.89 -7.29
CA ALA A 700 15.23 -30.43 -7.87
C ALA A 700 15.28 -31.96 -7.80
N GLN A 701 14.85 -32.54 -6.68
CA GLN A 701 14.79 -34.00 -6.50
C GLN A 701 13.64 -34.65 -7.30
N SER A 702 12.54 -33.94 -7.49
CA SER A 702 11.33 -34.49 -8.13
C SER A 702 11.32 -34.34 -9.66
N TRP A 703 11.92 -33.29 -10.19
CA TRP A 703 11.90 -32.94 -11.61
C TRP A 703 13.28 -32.87 -12.25
N GLY A 704 14.34 -32.71 -11.44
CA GLY A 704 15.71 -32.51 -11.88
C GLY A 704 16.20 -31.07 -11.64
N PRO A 705 17.52 -30.84 -11.52
CA PRO A 705 18.09 -29.53 -11.18
C PRO A 705 17.78 -28.46 -12.23
N ALA A 706 17.73 -28.81 -13.52
CA ALA A 706 17.40 -27.87 -14.60
C ALA A 706 16.00 -27.24 -14.46
N TYR A 707 15.04 -27.97 -13.88
CA TYR A 707 13.67 -27.48 -13.67
C TYR A 707 13.50 -26.68 -12.37
N ALA A 708 14.43 -26.86 -11.42
CA ALA A 708 14.49 -26.13 -10.16
C ALA A 708 15.30 -24.83 -10.26
N ALA A 709 16.09 -24.64 -11.32
CA ALA A 709 16.85 -23.42 -11.56
C ALA A 709 15.93 -22.18 -11.60
N GLY A 710 16.31 -21.14 -10.86
CA GLY A 710 15.54 -19.91 -10.70
C GLY A 710 14.40 -20.01 -9.69
N LEU A 711 14.32 -21.05 -8.86
CA LEU A 711 13.30 -21.15 -7.80
C LEU A 711 13.82 -20.76 -6.42
N HIS A 712 15.13 -20.75 -6.19
CA HIS A 712 15.66 -20.35 -4.89
C HIS A 712 15.44 -18.84 -4.69
N PRO A 713 14.93 -18.38 -3.53
CA PRO A 713 14.50 -16.99 -3.33
C PRO A 713 15.60 -15.94 -3.54
N ASP A 714 16.86 -16.33 -3.34
CA ASP A 714 18.04 -15.45 -3.51
C ASP A 714 18.57 -15.41 -4.96
N GLU A 715 17.96 -16.14 -5.89
CA GLU A 715 18.41 -16.13 -7.29
C GLU A 715 18.02 -14.82 -8.00
N PRO A 716 18.97 -14.13 -8.68
CA PRO A 716 18.74 -12.83 -9.30
C PRO A 716 17.56 -12.77 -10.28
N VAL A 717 17.22 -13.90 -10.90
CA VAL A 717 16.11 -13.98 -11.85
C VAL A 717 14.73 -13.75 -11.23
N LEU A 718 14.63 -13.85 -9.90
CA LEU A 718 13.40 -13.59 -9.13
C LEU A 718 13.31 -12.15 -8.59
N HIS A 719 14.33 -11.31 -8.82
CA HIS A 719 14.42 -9.98 -8.22
C HIS A 719 13.57 -8.90 -8.92
N GLY A 720 12.78 -9.29 -9.92
CA GLY A 720 11.93 -8.38 -10.70
C GLY A 720 12.69 -7.42 -11.61
N PRO A 721 11.99 -6.62 -12.43
CA PRO A 721 12.59 -5.69 -13.38
C PRO A 721 13.34 -4.54 -12.71
N ALA A 722 14.33 -3.96 -13.40
CA ALA A 722 15.14 -2.84 -12.91
C ALA A 722 14.31 -1.58 -12.58
N ALA A 723 13.22 -1.34 -13.32
CA ALA A 723 12.29 -0.23 -13.08
C ALA A 723 11.62 -0.30 -11.70
N THR A 724 11.43 -1.50 -11.13
CA THR A 724 10.86 -1.68 -9.78
C THR A 724 11.87 -1.50 -8.67
N LEU A 725 13.15 -1.28 -9.00
CA LEU A 725 14.20 -1.09 -8.02
C LEU A 725 14.15 0.30 -7.38
N VAL A 726 13.45 1.28 -7.97
CA VAL A 726 13.21 2.58 -7.35
C VAL A 726 12.49 2.37 -6.01
N PRO A 727 13.07 2.78 -4.87
CA PRO A 727 12.48 2.52 -3.56
C PRO A 727 11.14 3.25 -3.38
N ASP A 728 10.09 2.51 -3.01
CA ASP A 728 8.84 3.10 -2.50
C ASP A 728 8.96 3.36 -0.98
N PRO A 729 8.88 4.63 -0.53
CA PRO A 729 8.93 4.94 0.90
C PRO A 729 7.88 4.20 1.73
N ARG A 730 6.72 3.89 1.15
CA ARG A 730 5.63 3.18 1.85
C ARG A 730 5.97 1.72 2.12
N ALA A 731 6.93 1.13 1.40
CA ALA A 731 7.44 -0.22 1.60
C ALA A 731 8.71 -0.27 2.48
N ALA A 732 9.30 0.88 2.81
CA ALA A 732 10.55 0.96 3.56
C ALA A 732 10.39 0.51 5.02
N LEU A 733 11.33 -0.33 5.48
CA LEU A 733 11.43 -0.85 6.83
C LEU A 733 12.69 -0.31 7.50
N PRO A 734 12.76 -0.26 8.85
CA PRO A 734 14.01 0.10 9.51
C PRO A 734 15.09 -0.93 9.19
N ALA A 735 16.26 -0.46 8.75
CA ALA A 735 17.44 -1.28 8.46
C ALA A 735 18.10 -1.73 9.77
N VAL A 736 17.37 -2.54 10.55
CA VAL A 736 17.73 -3.07 11.86
C VAL A 736 17.60 -4.59 11.80
N ARG A 737 18.65 -5.31 12.16
CA ARG A 737 18.66 -6.75 12.39
C ARG A 737 18.97 -7.00 13.87
N ILE A 738 18.18 -7.83 14.53
CA ILE A 738 18.36 -8.14 15.95
C ILE A 738 18.69 -9.61 16.08
N ARG A 739 19.71 -9.96 16.86
CA ARG A 739 20.07 -11.35 17.13
C ARG A 739 19.94 -11.65 18.62
N ASP A 740 19.46 -12.84 18.92
CA ASP A 740 19.52 -13.45 20.25
C ASP A 740 20.07 -14.89 20.13
N ASP A 741 20.25 -15.57 21.26
CA ASP A 741 20.77 -16.94 21.32
C ASP A 741 19.94 -17.96 20.52
N ASN A 742 18.70 -17.64 20.18
CA ASN A 742 17.72 -18.52 19.56
C ASN A 742 17.39 -18.13 18.11
N GLY A 743 18.00 -17.07 17.56
CA GLY A 743 17.87 -16.68 16.16
C GLY A 743 17.74 -15.18 15.92
N GLU A 744 17.45 -14.83 14.67
CA GLU A 744 17.31 -13.46 14.20
C GLU A 744 15.86 -12.97 14.28
N TRP A 745 15.68 -11.70 14.64
CA TRP A 745 14.40 -11.01 14.55
C TRP A 745 14.38 -10.09 13.33
N LEU A 746 13.27 -10.12 12.60
CA LEU A 746 13.09 -9.37 11.37
C LEU A 746 12.14 -8.18 11.56
N PRO A 747 12.45 -7.01 10.97
CA PRO A 747 11.56 -5.87 11.01
C PRO A 747 10.30 -6.13 10.19
N ARG A 748 9.15 -5.69 10.69
CA ARG A 748 7.87 -5.65 10.00
C ARG A 748 7.21 -4.29 10.17
N ARG A 749 6.29 -3.95 9.28
CA ARG A 749 5.49 -2.72 9.38
C ARG A 749 4.56 -2.77 10.59
N ASP A 750 3.92 -3.90 10.77
CA ASP A 750 3.04 -4.26 11.87
C ASP A 750 3.14 -5.77 12.14
N LEU A 751 2.45 -6.25 13.17
CA LEU A 751 2.51 -7.65 13.62
C LEU A 751 1.19 -8.39 13.38
N LEU A 752 0.23 -7.81 12.64
CA LEU A 752 -1.11 -8.40 12.49
C LEU A 752 -1.06 -9.74 11.77
N ASP A 753 -0.21 -9.84 10.73
CA ASP A 753 0.02 -11.06 9.96
C ASP A 753 1.09 -11.98 10.60
N SER A 754 1.66 -11.59 11.75
CA SER A 754 2.72 -12.36 12.41
C SER A 754 2.14 -13.42 13.33
N GLY A 755 2.54 -14.68 13.12
CA GLY A 755 2.16 -15.79 13.97
C GLY A 755 2.80 -15.71 15.36
N PRO A 756 2.30 -16.49 16.35
CA PRO A 756 2.81 -16.54 17.73
C PRO A 756 4.31 -16.82 17.90
N ARG A 757 4.92 -17.52 16.92
CA ARG A 757 6.32 -17.92 16.94
C ARG A 757 7.21 -17.06 16.05
N ASP A 758 6.63 -16.13 15.31
CA ASP A 758 7.36 -15.31 14.35
C ASP A 758 8.18 -14.26 15.10
N ARG A 759 9.50 -14.31 14.93
CA ARG A 759 10.45 -13.36 15.51
C ARG A 759 10.41 -12.04 14.75
N HIS A 760 9.32 -11.31 14.90
CA HIS A 760 9.10 -10.04 14.23
C HIS A 760 9.05 -8.88 15.24
N PHE A 761 9.54 -7.72 14.82
CA PHE A 761 9.44 -6.47 15.59
C PHE A 761 9.07 -5.30 14.69
N VAL A 762 8.63 -4.20 15.29
CA VAL A 762 8.27 -2.96 14.58
C VAL A 762 9.11 -1.81 15.10
N GLY A 763 9.79 -1.09 14.20
CA GLY A 763 10.45 0.17 14.54
C GLY A 763 9.48 1.35 14.44
N GLU A 764 9.18 1.95 15.58
CA GLU A 764 8.33 3.15 15.70
C GLU A 764 9.23 4.38 15.86
N LEU A 765 9.15 5.32 14.91
CA LEU A 765 9.84 6.59 15.02
C LEU A 765 9.15 7.47 16.07
N GLU A 766 9.87 7.83 17.13
CA GLU A 766 9.41 8.76 18.15
C GLU A 766 9.76 10.20 17.77
N ASP A 767 8.86 11.13 18.09
CA ASP A 767 9.12 12.55 17.93
C ASP A 767 10.26 12.94 18.89
N GLY A 768 11.30 13.58 18.35
CA GLY A 768 12.44 14.03 19.15
C GLY A 768 11.98 15.04 20.20
N GLY A 769 11.87 14.62 21.45
CA GLY A 769 11.77 15.57 22.55
C GLY A 769 13.03 16.42 22.57
N THR A 770 12.88 17.74 22.73
CA THR A 770 13.97 18.68 22.96
C THR A 770 14.72 18.30 24.25
N SER A 771 15.71 17.42 24.14
CA SER A 771 16.65 17.19 25.23
C SER A 771 17.50 18.45 25.37
N ARG A 772 17.25 19.22 26.43
CA ARG A 772 17.93 20.50 26.73
C ARG A 772 19.44 20.35 27.01
N SER A 773 20.02 19.16 26.88
CA SER A 773 21.41 18.85 27.28
C SER A 773 22.44 18.80 26.15
N SER A 774 22.05 18.90 24.88
CA SER A 774 23.00 18.97 23.76
C SER A 774 22.48 19.92 22.70
N GLY A 775 23.10 21.09 22.57
CA GLY A 775 22.72 22.17 21.63
C GLY A 775 22.93 21.86 20.15
N ALA A 776 22.74 20.61 19.73
CA ALA A 776 22.68 20.20 18.34
C ALA A 776 21.24 19.80 18.03
N GLU A 777 20.57 20.59 17.19
CA GLU A 777 19.30 20.22 16.55
C GLU A 777 19.56 19.08 15.55
N SER A 778 19.75 17.86 16.05
CA SER A 778 19.73 16.68 15.20
C SER A 778 18.27 16.34 14.87
N GLY A 779 17.81 16.77 13.69
CA GLY A 779 16.43 16.63 13.20
C GLY A 779 15.93 15.20 12.93
N GLY A 780 16.49 14.17 13.58
CA GLY A 780 16.06 12.78 13.42
C GLY A 780 15.41 12.22 14.69
N GLY A 781 14.16 11.78 14.61
CA GLY A 781 13.51 11.04 15.69
C GLY A 781 14.24 9.74 16.04
N ARG A 782 14.21 9.32 17.30
CA ARG A 782 14.78 8.02 17.72
C ARG A 782 13.81 6.89 17.43
N ILE A 783 14.31 5.70 17.10
CA ILE A 783 13.48 4.52 16.84
C ILE A 783 13.29 3.71 18.13
N ALA A 784 12.03 3.51 18.50
CA ALA A 784 11.62 2.59 19.55
C ALA A 784 11.20 1.25 18.95
N LEU A 785 11.72 0.15 19.48
CA LEU A 785 11.43 -1.21 19.00
C LEU A 785 10.25 -1.81 19.76
N ARG A 786 9.22 -2.24 19.03
CA ARG A 786 8.05 -2.92 19.59
C ARG A 786 8.00 -4.38 19.15
N PHE A 787 8.03 -5.29 20.13
CA PHE A 787 7.92 -6.74 19.90
C PHE A 787 6.48 -7.24 19.96
N GLY A 788 6.29 -8.51 19.64
CA GLY A 788 5.01 -9.21 19.71
C GLY A 788 4.53 -9.48 21.13
N ASP A 789 3.27 -9.86 21.23
CA ASP A 789 2.60 -10.21 22.49
C ASP A 789 2.37 -11.72 22.64
N GLY A 790 2.99 -12.56 21.79
CA GLY A 790 2.83 -14.01 21.79
C GLY A 790 1.57 -14.50 21.08
N ARG A 791 0.65 -13.60 20.71
CA ARG A 791 -0.45 -13.90 19.78
C ARG A 791 -0.13 -13.34 18.39
N TYR A 792 0.32 -12.09 18.36
CA TYR A 792 0.76 -11.36 17.17
C TYR A 792 2.28 -11.13 17.26
N GLY A 793 3.04 -12.08 16.72
CA GLY A 793 4.50 -12.14 16.87
C GLY A 793 4.97 -12.71 18.23
N ALA A 794 6.18 -13.24 18.24
CA ALA A 794 6.83 -13.78 19.43
C ALA A 794 7.22 -12.69 20.44
N ARG A 795 7.29 -13.06 21.73
CA ARG A 795 7.86 -12.24 22.80
C ARG A 795 9.35 -12.54 22.94
N PRO A 796 10.23 -11.54 23.15
CA PRO A 796 11.61 -11.79 23.52
C PRO A 796 11.70 -12.59 24.81
N THR A 797 12.70 -13.46 24.90
CA THR A 797 12.92 -14.27 26.09
C THR A 797 13.34 -13.35 27.25
N PRO A 798 12.70 -13.41 28.43
CA PRO A 798 13.12 -12.63 29.59
C PRO A 798 14.60 -12.89 29.91
N SER A 799 15.32 -11.84 30.30
CA SER A 799 16.76 -11.87 30.63
C SER A 799 17.71 -12.24 29.47
N SER A 800 17.22 -12.44 28.24
CA SER A 800 18.12 -12.66 27.09
C SER A 800 18.81 -11.36 26.66
N ARG A 801 20.05 -11.48 26.17
CA ARG A 801 20.77 -10.38 25.53
C ARG A 801 20.38 -10.29 24.06
N LEU A 802 20.00 -9.09 23.62
CA LEU A 802 19.71 -8.78 22.22
C LEU A 802 20.87 -7.97 21.63
N GLU A 803 21.43 -8.42 20.51
CA GLU A 803 22.42 -7.71 19.71
C GLU A 803 21.72 -6.97 18.56
N LEU A 804 21.89 -5.65 18.51
CA LEU A 804 21.24 -4.76 17.57
C LEU A 804 22.26 -4.29 16.52
N HIS A 805 22.09 -4.77 15.29
CA HIS A 805 22.84 -4.34 14.12
C HIS A 805 21.96 -3.40 13.30
N TYR A 806 22.39 -2.16 13.06
CA TYR A 806 21.59 -1.24 12.27
C TYR A 806 22.42 -0.27 11.44
N ARG A 807 21.79 0.26 10.39
CA ARG A 807 22.38 1.20 9.44
C ARG A 807 21.94 2.62 9.75
N LEU A 808 22.89 3.56 9.76
CA LEU A 808 22.64 4.98 9.92
C LEU A 808 22.54 5.69 8.56
N GLY A 809 21.67 6.69 8.46
CA GLY A 809 21.48 7.48 7.24
C GLY A 809 20.04 7.43 6.71
N GLY A 810 19.90 7.47 5.39
CA GLY A 810 18.60 7.60 4.71
C GLY A 810 18.23 9.06 4.42
N GLY A 811 16.95 9.32 4.16
CA GLY A 811 16.45 10.67 3.88
C GLY A 811 16.88 11.21 2.52
N THR A 812 16.77 12.52 2.34
CA THR A 812 17.12 13.18 1.07
C THR A 812 18.63 13.32 0.84
N ALA A 813 19.45 13.14 1.88
CA ALA A 813 20.92 13.21 1.79
C ALA A 813 21.50 12.19 0.80
N GLY A 814 20.89 11.00 0.69
CA GLY A 814 21.34 9.97 -0.25
C GLY A 814 21.05 10.25 -1.73
N ASN A 815 20.30 11.30 -2.07
CA ASN A 815 19.96 11.62 -3.47
C ASN A 815 21.12 12.36 -4.16
N VAL A 816 22.18 11.62 -4.48
CA VAL A 816 23.35 12.14 -5.19
C VAL A 816 23.17 12.07 -6.72
N GLY A 817 23.79 13.01 -7.43
CA GLY A 817 23.72 13.08 -8.89
C GLY A 817 24.38 11.88 -9.60
N ALA A 818 24.19 11.78 -10.91
CA ALA A 818 24.96 10.85 -11.73
C ALA A 818 26.47 11.15 -11.63
N GLU A 819 27.31 10.12 -11.66
CA GLU A 819 28.77 10.17 -11.51
C GLU A 819 29.28 10.69 -10.14
N ALA A 820 28.41 10.83 -9.14
CA ALA A 820 28.79 11.30 -7.80
C ALA A 820 29.42 10.22 -6.91
N ILE A 821 29.01 8.96 -7.07
CA ILE A 821 29.60 7.81 -6.36
C ILE A 821 30.85 7.39 -7.13
N ASN A 822 32.01 7.66 -6.54
CA ASN A 822 33.31 7.63 -7.22
C ASN A 822 34.38 6.79 -6.51
N HIS A 823 34.12 6.29 -5.30
CA HIS A 823 35.09 5.49 -4.55
C HIS A 823 34.53 4.13 -4.11
N LEU A 824 35.37 3.09 -4.19
CA LEU A 824 35.18 1.79 -3.55
C LEU A 824 35.92 1.79 -2.21
N VAL A 825 35.22 1.56 -1.11
CA VAL A 825 35.76 1.51 0.23
C VAL A 825 35.89 0.05 0.67
N LEU A 826 37.08 -0.36 1.09
CA LEU A 826 37.33 -1.70 1.62
C LEU A 826 37.47 -1.69 3.14
N SER A 827 36.96 -2.74 3.77
CA SER A 827 37.32 -3.06 5.15
C SER A 827 38.72 -3.67 5.19
N ARG A 828 39.67 -3.03 5.89
CA ARG A 828 40.99 -3.60 6.19
C ARG A 828 41.10 -3.94 7.66
N ASP A 829 41.78 -5.05 7.96
CA ASP A 829 42.15 -5.40 9.33
C ASP A 829 43.11 -4.34 9.89
N PRO A 830 42.94 -3.92 11.17
CA PRO A 830 43.77 -2.88 11.75
C PRO A 830 45.26 -3.24 11.82
N GLU A 831 45.59 -4.54 11.82
CA GLU A 831 46.97 -5.08 11.88
C GLU A 831 47.57 -5.39 10.50
N ALA A 832 46.81 -5.27 9.41
CA ALA A 832 47.31 -5.54 8.06
C ALA A 832 48.25 -4.42 7.58
N SER A 833 49.40 -4.81 7.02
CA SER A 833 50.40 -3.88 6.44
C SER A 833 49.82 -3.09 5.26
N ASP A 834 50.21 -1.81 5.12
CA ASP A 834 49.83 -0.92 3.99
C ASP A 834 50.21 -1.49 2.61
N ALA A 835 51.10 -2.49 2.57
CA ALA A 835 51.58 -3.18 1.37
C ALA A 835 50.64 -4.29 0.85
N ALA A 836 49.33 -4.15 0.99
CA ALA A 836 48.39 -5.03 0.29
C ALA A 836 48.47 -4.76 -1.22
N ALA A 837 48.41 -5.83 -2.03
CA ALA A 837 48.39 -5.70 -3.49
C ALA A 837 47.25 -4.74 -3.93
N PRO A 838 47.49 -3.84 -4.89
CA PRO A 838 46.46 -2.93 -5.37
C PRO A 838 45.27 -3.74 -5.91
N MET A 839 44.05 -3.35 -5.52
CA MET A 839 42.85 -3.99 -6.03
C MET A 839 42.74 -3.77 -7.54
N PRO A 840 42.30 -4.77 -8.33
CA PRO A 840 42.18 -4.67 -9.79
C PRO A 840 40.94 -3.87 -10.21
N VAL A 841 40.75 -2.68 -9.65
CA VAL A 841 39.62 -1.77 -9.91
C VAL A 841 40.17 -0.47 -10.47
N ALA A 842 39.84 -0.19 -11.73
CA ALA A 842 40.27 1.00 -12.45
C ALA A 842 39.36 2.21 -12.18
N GLY A 843 38.05 1.97 -12.06
CA GLY A 843 37.03 3.02 -12.02
C GLY A 843 35.80 2.60 -11.24
N VAL A 844 35.17 3.55 -10.56
CA VAL A 844 33.89 3.39 -9.88
C VAL A 844 33.02 4.58 -10.25
N ARG A 845 31.80 4.32 -10.70
CA ARG A 845 30.86 5.36 -11.09
C ARG A 845 29.42 4.92 -10.92
N ASN A 846 28.50 5.86 -10.71
CA ASN A 846 27.07 5.62 -10.85
C ASN A 846 26.54 6.30 -12.13
N PRO A 847 26.34 5.58 -13.24
CA PRO A 847 25.86 6.18 -14.48
C PRO A 847 24.49 6.87 -14.35
N LEU A 848 23.66 6.35 -13.44
CA LEU A 848 22.34 6.88 -13.09
C LEU A 848 22.41 7.59 -11.72
N PRO A 849 21.61 8.66 -11.51
CA PRO A 849 21.55 9.33 -10.21
C PRO A 849 20.98 8.40 -9.14
N ALA A 850 21.43 8.59 -7.90
CA ALA A 850 20.81 7.94 -6.74
C ALA A 850 19.46 8.59 -6.46
N THR A 851 18.40 7.79 -6.34
CA THR A 851 17.03 8.29 -6.20
C THR A 851 16.22 7.48 -5.18
N GLY A 852 15.08 8.02 -4.74
CA GLY A 852 14.19 7.39 -3.76
C GLY A 852 14.42 7.84 -2.31
N GLY A 853 15.49 8.59 -2.04
CA GLY A 853 15.75 9.16 -0.72
C GLY A 853 14.66 10.15 -0.32
N THR A 854 13.94 9.87 0.76
CA THR A 854 12.76 10.66 1.17
C THR A 854 12.74 10.81 2.70
N GLU A 855 12.42 12.00 3.18
CA GLU A 855 12.22 12.26 4.61
C GLU A 855 10.95 11.57 5.17
N PRO A 856 10.83 11.41 6.50
CA PRO A 856 9.61 10.92 7.12
C PRO A 856 8.38 11.75 6.74
N GLU A 857 7.27 11.07 6.44
CA GLU A 857 6.04 11.74 6.01
C GLU A 857 5.52 12.72 7.08
N PRO A 858 5.30 14.02 6.76
CA PRO A 858 4.77 14.98 7.73
C PRO A 858 3.38 14.60 8.24
N VAL A 859 3.14 14.73 9.55
CA VAL A 859 1.85 14.38 10.18
C VAL A 859 0.67 15.13 9.56
N GLU A 860 0.83 16.42 9.25
CA GLU A 860 -0.21 17.23 8.61
C GLU A 860 -0.57 16.71 7.21
N GLN A 861 0.42 16.26 6.45
CA GLN A 861 0.21 15.66 5.14
C GLN A 861 -0.55 14.33 5.26
N VAL A 862 -0.22 13.51 6.26
CA VAL A 862 -0.95 12.26 6.55
C VAL A 862 -2.41 12.53 6.88
N ARG A 863 -2.73 13.56 7.68
CA ARG A 863 -4.12 13.92 8.01
C ARG A 863 -4.94 14.26 6.76
N GLN A 864 -4.32 14.88 5.75
CA GLN A 864 -4.98 15.23 4.49
C GLN A 864 -5.09 14.03 3.53
N LEU A 865 -4.02 13.23 3.39
CA LEU A 865 -3.95 12.15 2.41
C LEU A 865 -4.66 10.87 2.86
N ALA A 866 -4.57 10.51 4.14
CA ALA A 866 -5.06 9.22 4.61
C ALA A 866 -6.57 9.00 4.37
N PRO A 867 -7.46 9.99 4.60
CA PRO A 867 -8.89 9.84 4.27
C PRO A 867 -9.17 9.74 2.77
N LEU A 868 -8.32 10.35 1.93
CA LEU A 868 -8.46 10.33 0.48
C LEU A 868 -7.94 9.02 -0.14
N ASP A 869 -6.95 8.38 0.50
CA ASP A 869 -6.33 7.15 -0.01
C ASP A 869 -7.34 6.00 -0.11
N LEU A 870 -8.37 5.97 0.75
CA LEU A 870 -9.50 5.02 0.65
C LEU A 870 -10.23 5.07 -0.70
N ARG A 871 -10.26 6.23 -1.36
CA ARG A 871 -10.85 6.38 -2.70
C ARG A 871 -9.87 6.04 -3.81
N ARG A 872 -8.57 6.19 -3.56
CA ARG A 872 -7.49 6.02 -4.55
C ARG A 872 -7.02 4.58 -4.63
N THR A 873 -6.84 3.92 -3.49
CA THR A 873 -6.25 2.59 -3.37
C THR A 873 -7.29 1.65 -2.77
N ARG A 874 -7.95 0.86 -3.61
CA ARG A 874 -8.94 -0.11 -3.15
C ARG A 874 -8.26 -1.39 -2.73
N LEU A 875 -8.19 -1.61 -1.42
CA LEU A 875 -7.67 -2.85 -0.84
C LEU A 875 -8.76 -3.90 -0.58
N ARG A 876 -10.01 -3.62 -0.97
CA ARG A 876 -11.17 -4.50 -0.81
C ARG A 876 -12.14 -4.28 -1.97
N ALA A 877 -12.70 -5.36 -2.49
CA ALA A 877 -13.74 -5.32 -3.51
C ALA A 877 -15.12 -5.53 -2.84
N VAL A 878 -15.95 -4.49 -2.83
CA VAL A 878 -17.28 -4.54 -2.20
C VAL A 878 -18.38 -4.52 -3.26
N THR A 879 -18.23 -3.67 -4.26
CA THR A 879 -19.16 -3.49 -5.38
C THR A 879 -18.68 -4.22 -6.64
N ALA A 880 -19.59 -4.48 -7.58
CA ALA A 880 -19.25 -5.04 -8.88
C ALA A 880 -18.20 -4.17 -9.61
N ALA A 881 -18.35 -2.84 -9.57
CA ALA A 881 -17.39 -1.92 -10.17
C ALA A 881 -15.97 -2.06 -9.56
N ASP A 882 -15.85 -2.38 -8.26
CA ASP A 882 -14.55 -2.62 -7.63
C ASP A 882 -13.84 -3.83 -8.25
N TYR A 883 -14.57 -4.95 -8.45
CA TYR A 883 -14.01 -6.14 -9.07
C TYR A 883 -13.56 -5.88 -10.52
N ALA A 884 -14.37 -5.14 -11.29
CA ALA A 884 -14.04 -4.78 -12.67
C ALA A 884 -12.80 -3.88 -12.76
N GLU A 885 -12.68 -2.88 -11.87
CA GLU A 885 -11.55 -1.95 -11.84
C GLU A 885 -10.25 -2.65 -11.40
N LEU A 886 -10.32 -3.50 -10.37
CA LEU A 886 -9.18 -4.30 -9.91
C LEU A 886 -8.72 -5.30 -10.97
N ALA A 887 -9.65 -5.95 -11.68
CA ALA A 887 -9.32 -6.86 -12.77
C ALA A 887 -8.70 -6.14 -13.97
N SER A 888 -9.21 -4.94 -14.32
CA SER A 888 -8.69 -4.14 -15.44
C SER A 888 -7.29 -3.59 -15.20
N ALA A 889 -6.85 -3.48 -13.94
CA ALA A 889 -5.51 -3.06 -13.58
C ALA A 889 -4.44 -4.16 -13.80
N LEU A 890 -4.85 -5.41 -14.06
CA LEU A 890 -3.93 -6.53 -14.19
C LEU A 890 -3.30 -6.60 -15.60
N PRO A 891 -2.00 -6.92 -15.71
CA PRO A 891 -1.34 -7.07 -16.99
C PRO A 891 -2.04 -8.12 -17.88
N GLY A 892 -2.22 -7.80 -19.16
CA GLY A 892 -2.88 -8.69 -20.13
C GLY A 892 -4.39 -8.55 -20.20
N VAL A 893 -5.03 -7.86 -19.25
CA VAL A 893 -6.44 -7.47 -19.33
C VAL A 893 -6.55 -6.13 -20.06
N GLN A 894 -7.34 -6.08 -21.13
CA GLN A 894 -7.65 -4.83 -21.82
C GLN A 894 -8.79 -4.11 -21.12
N ARG A 895 -9.86 -4.86 -20.81
CA ARG A 895 -11.06 -4.39 -20.11
C ARG A 895 -11.60 -5.53 -19.26
N ALA A 896 -12.27 -5.19 -18.17
CA ALA A 896 -13.06 -6.13 -17.39
C ALA A 896 -14.40 -5.51 -17.01
N ALA A 897 -15.41 -6.36 -16.87
CA ALA A 897 -16.69 -6.01 -16.27
C ALA A 897 -17.04 -7.03 -15.20
N ALA A 898 -17.86 -6.62 -14.24
CA ALA A 898 -18.31 -7.53 -13.21
C ALA A 898 -19.75 -7.27 -12.80
N GLU A 899 -20.36 -8.30 -12.24
CA GLU A 899 -21.72 -8.29 -11.68
C GLU A 899 -21.72 -9.12 -10.39
N ILE A 900 -22.50 -8.69 -9.39
CA ILE A 900 -22.69 -9.46 -8.16
C ILE A 900 -24.11 -10.00 -8.17
N ARG A 901 -24.25 -11.32 -8.04
CA ARG A 901 -25.54 -12.01 -8.08
C ARG A 901 -25.71 -12.93 -6.87
N TRP A 902 -26.94 -13.02 -6.39
CA TRP A 902 -27.31 -13.99 -5.35
C TRP A 902 -27.66 -15.34 -6.00
N THR A 903 -26.97 -16.41 -5.61
CA THR A 903 -27.23 -17.77 -6.14
C THR A 903 -28.25 -18.57 -5.33
N GLY A 904 -28.82 -17.97 -4.27
CA GLY A 904 -29.73 -18.64 -3.34
C GLY A 904 -29.08 -18.96 -1.99
N SER A 905 -27.75 -19.14 -1.96
CA SER A 905 -26.98 -19.46 -0.74
C SER A 905 -25.81 -18.51 -0.49
N VAL A 906 -25.17 -18.02 -1.55
CA VAL A 906 -23.99 -17.13 -1.50
C VAL A 906 -24.13 -16.01 -2.52
N GLN A 907 -23.41 -14.91 -2.29
CA GLN A 907 -23.23 -13.89 -3.31
C GLN A 907 -22.07 -14.32 -4.20
N GLU A 908 -22.26 -14.39 -5.51
CA GLU A 908 -21.18 -14.63 -6.46
C GLU A 908 -20.81 -13.33 -7.19
N ALA A 909 -19.53 -12.97 -7.20
CA ALA A 909 -18.96 -11.92 -8.03
C ALA A 909 -18.47 -12.54 -9.34
N HIS A 910 -19.19 -12.26 -10.43
CA HIS A 910 -18.89 -12.71 -11.79
C HIS A 910 -18.06 -11.65 -12.46
N VAL A 911 -16.85 -11.99 -12.91
CA VAL A 911 -15.91 -11.07 -13.55
C VAL A 911 -15.60 -11.57 -14.96
N ALA A 912 -16.00 -10.78 -15.96
CA ALA A 912 -15.77 -11.06 -17.37
C ALA A 912 -14.52 -10.32 -17.87
N ILE A 913 -13.62 -11.04 -18.54
CA ILE A 913 -12.31 -10.54 -18.99
C ILE A 913 -12.24 -10.45 -20.51
N ASP A 914 -11.84 -9.28 -20.99
CA ASP A 914 -11.43 -9.01 -22.38
C ASP A 914 -9.90 -8.85 -22.43
N ALA A 915 -9.22 -9.71 -23.17
CA ALA A 915 -7.76 -9.78 -23.18
C ALA A 915 -7.13 -8.82 -24.20
N ALA A 916 -5.97 -8.26 -23.82
CA ALA A 916 -5.25 -7.35 -24.71
C ALA A 916 -4.65 -8.10 -25.91
N ARG A 917 -4.93 -7.59 -27.12
CA ARG A 917 -4.38 -8.06 -28.43
C ARG A 917 -4.92 -9.42 -28.92
N THR A 918 -5.61 -10.19 -28.10
CA THR A 918 -6.25 -11.47 -28.44
C THR A 918 -7.70 -11.45 -27.96
N GLY A 919 -8.68 -11.66 -28.84
CA GLY A 919 -10.10 -11.50 -28.50
C GLY A 919 -10.63 -12.48 -27.44
N GLU A 920 -9.97 -13.61 -27.19
CA GLU A 920 -10.32 -14.53 -26.11
C GLU A 920 -9.16 -14.67 -25.10
N PRO A 921 -9.42 -14.51 -23.78
CA PRO A 921 -8.41 -14.73 -22.75
C PRO A 921 -8.06 -16.21 -22.63
N GLY A 922 -6.77 -16.53 -22.60
CA GLY A 922 -6.29 -17.89 -22.29
C GLY A 922 -6.55 -18.28 -20.82
N PRO A 923 -6.62 -19.58 -20.50
CA PRO A 923 -6.92 -20.05 -19.13
C PRO A 923 -5.91 -19.56 -18.08
N GLN A 924 -4.65 -19.38 -18.45
CA GLN A 924 -3.61 -18.85 -17.56
C GLN A 924 -3.91 -17.41 -17.11
N LEU A 925 -4.49 -16.58 -17.98
CA LEU A 925 -4.86 -15.20 -17.65
C LEU A 925 -6.08 -15.17 -16.74
N LEU A 926 -7.07 -16.03 -16.99
CA LEU A 926 -8.25 -16.14 -16.11
C LEU A 926 -7.85 -16.60 -14.70
N ASP A 927 -6.98 -17.60 -14.60
CA ASP A 927 -6.46 -18.09 -13.32
C ASP A 927 -5.65 -17.00 -12.58
N SER A 928 -4.83 -16.23 -13.30
CA SER A 928 -4.04 -15.16 -12.67
C SER A 928 -4.94 -14.03 -12.15
N VAL A 929 -5.99 -13.67 -12.89
CA VAL A 929 -6.97 -12.66 -12.47
C VAL A 929 -7.80 -13.16 -11.29
N ALA A 930 -8.32 -14.40 -11.35
CA ALA A 930 -9.04 -15.02 -10.24
C ALA A 930 -8.21 -15.03 -8.96
N TYR A 931 -6.94 -15.42 -9.12
CA TYR A 931 -5.98 -15.44 -8.03
C TYR A 931 -5.77 -14.05 -7.43
N ALA A 932 -5.50 -13.05 -8.27
CA ALA A 932 -5.22 -11.68 -7.82
C ALA A 932 -6.42 -11.06 -7.09
N LEU A 933 -7.65 -11.35 -7.55
CA LEU A 933 -8.89 -10.86 -6.94
C LEU A 933 -9.22 -11.55 -5.61
N GLU A 934 -8.72 -12.75 -5.35
CA GLU A 934 -8.98 -13.50 -4.11
C GLU A 934 -8.54 -12.72 -2.86
N ARG A 935 -7.43 -11.97 -2.95
CA ARG A 935 -6.95 -11.10 -1.87
C ARG A 935 -7.94 -9.97 -1.53
N TYR A 936 -8.67 -9.48 -2.52
CA TYR A 936 -9.61 -8.36 -2.39
C TYR A 936 -11.04 -8.83 -2.11
N ARG A 937 -11.32 -10.14 -2.28
CA ARG A 937 -12.64 -10.74 -2.14
C ARG A 937 -13.18 -10.53 -0.73
N ARG A 938 -14.44 -10.10 -0.65
CA ARG A 938 -15.17 -10.02 0.61
C ARG A 938 -15.49 -11.43 1.13
N ILE A 939 -15.32 -11.64 2.43
CA ILE A 939 -15.78 -12.86 3.11
C ILE A 939 -17.29 -13.05 2.81
N GLY A 940 -17.65 -14.22 2.28
CA GLY A 940 -19.03 -14.56 1.90
C GLY A 940 -19.41 -14.26 0.45
N HIS A 941 -18.51 -13.66 -0.35
CA HIS A 941 -18.65 -13.62 -1.81
C HIS A 941 -17.88 -14.79 -2.42
N ASP A 942 -18.40 -15.52 -3.38
CA ASP A 942 -17.62 -16.45 -4.21
C ASP A 942 -17.20 -15.76 -5.52
N LEU A 943 -16.00 -16.06 -6.02
CA LEU A 943 -15.45 -15.40 -7.20
C LEU A 943 -15.51 -16.33 -8.41
N VAL A 944 -16.06 -15.84 -9.51
CA VAL A 944 -16.11 -16.54 -10.81
C VAL A 944 -15.50 -15.63 -11.85
N VAL A 945 -14.41 -16.06 -12.48
CA VAL A 945 -13.72 -15.30 -13.54
C VAL A 945 -13.85 -16.05 -14.86
N GLU A 946 -14.43 -15.39 -15.86
CA GLU A 946 -14.80 -15.98 -17.14
C GLU A 946 -14.38 -15.06 -18.30
N PRO A 947 -14.26 -15.58 -19.54
CA PRO A 947 -14.10 -14.74 -20.71
C PRO A 947 -15.30 -13.83 -20.94
N ALA A 948 -15.08 -12.70 -21.62
CA ALA A 948 -16.16 -11.83 -22.08
C ALA A 948 -17.18 -12.61 -22.93
N ARG A 949 -18.48 -12.42 -22.63
CA ARG A 949 -19.54 -13.09 -23.41
C ARG A 949 -19.75 -12.33 -24.72
N THR A 950 -19.31 -12.91 -25.82
CA THR A 950 -19.52 -12.34 -27.14
C THR A 950 -20.98 -12.53 -27.58
N VAL A 951 -21.59 -11.45 -28.06
CA VAL A 951 -22.97 -11.45 -28.59
C VAL A 951 -22.88 -11.15 -30.09
N PRO A 952 -23.00 -12.18 -30.95
CA PRO A 952 -22.99 -11.98 -32.38
C PRO A 952 -24.27 -11.25 -32.81
N VAL A 953 -24.10 -10.19 -33.62
CA VAL A 953 -25.19 -9.32 -34.06
C VAL A 953 -25.52 -9.59 -35.53
N ASP A 954 -26.81 -9.61 -35.88
CA ASP A 954 -27.29 -9.60 -37.28
C ASP A 954 -27.79 -8.19 -37.63
N VAL A 955 -27.09 -7.54 -38.55
CA VAL A 955 -27.36 -6.17 -39.00
C VAL A 955 -27.61 -6.17 -40.50
N ALA A 956 -28.76 -5.61 -40.91
CA ALA A 956 -29.08 -5.36 -42.31
C ALA A 956 -29.35 -3.87 -42.54
N ILE A 957 -28.72 -3.30 -43.57
CA ILE A 957 -28.78 -1.88 -43.88
C ILE A 957 -29.07 -1.69 -45.37
N GLU A 958 -30.06 -0.85 -45.68
CA GLU A 958 -30.34 -0.34 -47.02
C GLU A 958 -29.76 1.06 -47.18
N VAL A 959 -28.99 1.27 -48.25
CA VAL A 959 -28.30 2.52 -48.53
C VAL A 959 -28.67 3.04 -49.91
N CYS A 960 -29.03 4.32 -50.00
CA CYS A 960 -29.26 5.00 -51.27
C CYS A 960 -27.99 5.77 -51.69
N ALA A 961 -27.44 5.45 -52.86
CA ALA A 961 -26.28 6.14 -53.41
C ALA A 961 -26.66 7.48 -54.07
N ALA A 962 -25.80 8.49 -53.92
CA ALA A 962 -25.90 9.74 -54.63
C ALA A 962 -25.52 9.57 -56.12
N PRO A 963 -26.19 10.27 -57.05
CA PRO A 963 -25.85 10.22 -58.48
C PRO A 963 -24.37 10.57 -58.72
N GLY A 964 -23.71 9.86 -59.65
CA GLY A 964 -22.31 10.11 -60.04
C GLY A 964 -21.24 9.37 -59.22
N HIS A 965 -21.61 8.62 -58.17
CA HIS A 965 -20.67 7.77 -57.42
C HIS A 965 -20.79 6.30 -57.86
N GLN A 966 -19.66 5.58 -57.89
CA GLN A 966 -19.66 4.16 -58.20
C GLN A 966 -20.14 3.33 -57.01
N HIS A 967 -21.17 2.51 -57.22
CA HIS A 967 -21.74 1.63 -56.19
C HIS A 967 -20.70 0.71 -55.53
N GLY A 968 -19.74 0.17 -56.31
CA GLY A 968 -18.68 -0.67 -55.76
C GLY A 968 -17.75 0.05 -54.79
N GLN A 969 -17.48 1.34 -55.03
CA GLN A 969 -16.63 2.16 -54.15
C GLN A 969 -17.35 2.47 -52.83
N ILE A 970 -18.64 2.79 -52.88
CA ILE A 970 -19.47 3.01 -51.68
C ILE A 970 -19.57 1.73 -50.85
N LEU A 971 -19.79 0.58 -51.50
CA LEU A 971 -19.92 -0.71 -50.81
C LEU A 971 -18.62 -1.13 -50.13
N ALA A 972 -17.48 -0.98 -50.82
CA ALA A 972 -16.17 -1.25 -50.25
C ALA A 972 -15.88 -0.36 -49.03
N GLU A 973 -16.23 0.93 -49.11
CA GLU A 973 -16.01 1.88 -48.03
C GLU A 973 -16.94 1.63 -46.83
N LEU A 974 -18.21 1.25 -47.06
CA LEU A 974 -19.13 0.86 -46.00
C LEU A 974 -18.66 -0.40 -45.27
N HIS A 975 -18.23 -1.44 -45.99
CA HIS A 975 -17.64 -2.63 -45.36
C HIS A 975 -16.37 -2.31 -44.59
N ARG A 976 -15.56 -1.35 -45.07
CA ARG A 976 -14.36 -0.90 -44.37
C ARG A 976 -14.70 -0.20 -43.06
N VAL A 977 -15.61 0.79 -43.10
CA VAL A 977 -15.95 1.64 -41.95
C VAL A 977 -16.80 0.91 -40.90
N LEU A 978 -17.73 0.05 -41.34
CA LEU A 978 -18.54 -0.77 -40.43
C LEU A 978 -17.83 -2.06 -40.00
N GLY A 979 -16.74 -2.45 -40.65
CA GLY A 979 -16.02 -3.69 -40.36
C GLY A 979 -15.20 -3.66 -39.06
N ASN A 980 -14.47 -4.75 -38.84
CA ASN A 980 -13.64 -4.98 -37.65
C ASN A 980 -12.18 -4.50 -37.79
N ARG A 981 -11.85 -3.76 -38.86
CA ARG A 981 -10.47 -3.34 -39.18
C ARG A 981 -10.15 -1.92 -38.74
N ARG A 982 -8.86 -1.61 -38.58
CA ARG A 982 -8.38 -0.24 -38.38
C ARG A 982 -8.41 0.53 -39.69
N LEU A 983 -8.94 1.75 -39.66
CA LEU A 983 -9.06 2.67 -40.78
C LEU A 983 -7.79 3.51 -40.93
N SER A 984 -7.60 4.08 -42.13
CA SER A 984 -6.59 5.10 -42.41
C SER A 984 -6.69 6.28 -41.43
N GLY A 985 -5.56 6.70 -40.86
CA GLY A 985 -5.49 7.77 -39.86
C GLY A 985 -5.73 7.32 -38.40
N GLY A 986 -5.74 6.02 -38.12
CA GLY A 986 -5.81 5.48 -36.75
C GLY A 986 -7.22 5.37 -36.16
N ARG A 987 -8.26 5.71 -36.94
CA ARG A 987 -9.66 5.51 -36.53
C ARG A 987 -10.01 4.02 -36.55
N LEU A 988 -10.86 3.57 -35.63
CA LEU A 988 -11.34 2.19 -35.58
C LEU A 988 -12.64 2.05 -36.39
N GLY A 989 -12.82 0.90 -37.05
CA GLY A 989 -14.11 0.52 -37.62
C GLY A 989 -15.18 0.33 -36.54
N PHE A 990 -16.47 0.39 -36.91
CA PHE A 990 -17.57 0.36 -35.94
C PHE A 990 -17.60 -0.92 -35.09
N PHE A 991 -17.42 -2.08 -35.74
CA PHE A 991 -17.38 -3.40 -35.08
C PHE A 991 -15.94 -3.87 -34.81
N HIS A 992 -14.97 -2.95 -34.74
CA HIS A 992 -13.63 -3.30 -34.29
C HIS A 992 -13.68 -3.76 -32.82
N PRO A 993 -12.96 -4.82 -32.41
CA PRO A 993 -12.97 -5.32 -31.02
C PRO A 993 -12.72 -4.22 -29.97
N ASP A 994 -11.73 -3.35 -30.22
CA ASP A 994 -11.44 -2.19 -29.35
C ASP A 994 -12.50 -1.07 -29.35
N ALA A 995 -13.47 -1.04 -30.29
CA ALA A 995 -14.39 0.09 -30.49
C ALA A 995 -15.70 0.00 -29.69
N LEU A 996 -16.11 -1.19 -29.29
CA LEU A 996 -17.28 -1.45 -28.45
C LEU A 996 -16.81 -2.05 -27.12
N THR A 997 -17.42 -1.64 -26.00
CA THR A 997 -17.07 -2.14 -24.65
C THR A 997 -18.21 -2.94 -24.01
N PHE A 998 -17.92 -3.56 -22.88
CA PHE A 998 -18.88 -4.29 -22.03
C PHE A 998 -20.17 -3.49 -21.79
N GLY A 999 -21.32 -4.12 -22.04
CA GLY A 999 -22.64 -3.54 -21.82
C GLY A 999 -22.97 -2.33 -22.71
N GLU A 1000 -22.08 -1.96 -23.64
CA GLU A 1000 -22.33 -0.83 -24.54
C GLU A 1000 -23.42 -1.20 -25.56
N PRO A 1001 -24.56 -0.48 -25.57
CA PRO A 1001 -25.63 -0.84 -26.46
C PRO A 1001 -25.33 -0.44 -27.90
N VAL A 1002 -25.70 -1.28 -28.87
CA VAL A 1002 -25.57 -0.96 -30.30
C VAL A 1002 -26.74 -0.05 -30.69
N ARG A 1003 -26.46 1.25 -30.79
CA ARG A 1003 -27.46 2.28 -31.13
C ARG A 1003 -27.64 2.41 -32.64
N LEU A 1004 -28.88 2.35 -33.09
CA LEU A 1004 -29.25 2.52 -34.50
C LEU A 1004 -28.83 3.89 -35.04
N SER A 1005 -28.92 4.94 -34.23
CA SER A 1005 -28.50 6.30 -34.60
C SER A 1005 -26.99 6.40 -34.90
N ARG A 1006 -26.14 5.74 -34.10
CA ARG A 1006 -24.68 5.74 -34.30
C ARG A 1006 -24.30 4.95 -35.56
N LEU A 1007 -24.92 3.79 -35.77
CA LEU A 1007 -24.77 2.98 -37.00
C LEU A 1007 -25.16 3.77 -38.25
N THR A 1008 -26.31 4.44 -38.19
CA THR A 1008 -26.83 5.28 -39.29
C THR A 1008 -25.90 6.47 -39.56
N ALA A 1009 -25.42 7.15 -38.52
CA ALA A 1009 -24.51 8.29 -38.65
C ALA A 1009 -23.16 7.90 -39.29
N VAL A 1010 -22.59 6.76 -38.87
CA VAL A 1010 -21.33 6.25 -39.41
C VAL A 1010 -21.47 5.86 -40.89
N ALA A 1011 -22.57 5.20 -41.26
CA ALA A 1011 -22.85 4.85 -42.65
C ALA A 1011 -23.18 6.08 -43.52
N ALA A 1012 -23.92 7.07 -42.98
CA ALA A 1012 -24.28 8.29 -43.69
C ALA A 1012 -23.08 9.24 -43.91
N ALA A 1013 -22.04 9.13 -43.10
CA ALA A 1013 -20.80 9.91 -43.26
C ALA A 1013 -19.93 9.44 -44.44
N VAL A 1014 -20.24 8.30 -45.07
CA VAL A 1014 -19.49 7.79 -46.22
C VAL A 1014 -19.79 8.67 -47.46
N PRO A 1015 -18.77 9.22 -48.14
CA PRO A 1015 -18.95 10.02 -49.35
C PRO A 1015 -19.75 9.26 -50.41
N GLY A 1016 -20.82 9.89 -50.93
CA GLY A 1016 -21.70 9.28 -51.92
C GLY A 1016 -22.93 8.58 -51.34
N VAL A 1017 -23.14 8.58 -50.01
CA VAL A 1017 -24.37 8.08 -49.38
C VAL A 1017 -25.38 9.22 -49.20
N ARG A 1018 -26.60 9.06 -49.73
CA ARG A 1018 -27.70 10.03 -49.61
C ARG A 1018 -28.60 9.75 -48.40
N SER A 1019 -28.92 8.48 -48.16
CA SER A 1019 -29.75 8.06 -47.03
C SER A 1019 -29.43 6.62 -46.64
N VAL A 1020 -29.60 6.32 -45.37
CA VAL A 1020 -29.36 5.00 -44.77
C VAL A 1020 -30.61 4.59 -43.98
N ARG A 1021 -31.06 3.35 -44.17
CA ARG A 1021 -32.15 2.74 -43.42
C ARG A 1021 -31.68 1.39 -42.88
N VAL A 1022 -31.67 1.23 -41.56
CA VAL A 1022 -31.39 -0.08 -40.94
C VAL A 1022 -32.69 -0.89 -40.98
N THR A 1023 -32.67 -2.06 -41.60
CA THR A 1023 -33.83 -2.95 -41.74
C THR A 1023 -33.81 -4.10 -40.74
N ARG A 1024 -32.64 -4.44 -40.18
CA ARG A 1024 -32.49 -5.44 -39.13
C ARG A 1024 -31.40 -5.05 -38.14
N LEU A 1025 -31.69 -5.19 -36.85
CA LEU A 1025 -30.76 -5.03 -35.75
C LEU A 1025 -31.22 -5.96 -34.62
N GLN A 1026 -30.57 -7.12 -34.47
CA GLN A 1026 -30.95 -8.12 -33.47
C GLN A 1026 -29.75 -9.01 -33.10
N ARG A 1027 -29.87 -9.78 -32.01
CA ARG A 1027 -28.90 -10.85 -31.70
C ARG A 1027 -29.07 -11.99 -32.72
N LEU A 1028 -27.96 -12.55 -33.22
CA LEU A 1028 -27.99 -13.57 -34.28
C LEU A 1028 -28.72 -14.86 -33.84
N PHE A 1029 -28.60 -15.24 -32.57
CA PHE A 1029 -29.19 -16.47 -32.00
C PHE A 1029 -30.38 -16.22 -31.05
N ALA A 1030 -31.08 -15.09 -31.20
CA ALA A 1030 -32.26 -14.83 -30.38
C ALA A 1030 -33.37 -15.86 -30.64
N GLN A 1031 -34.02 -16.37 -29.59
CA GLN A 1031 -35.28 -17.10 -29.72
C GLN A 1031 -36.37 -16.12 -30.16
N GLU A 1032 -37.22 -16.52 -31.12
CA GLU A 1032 -38.12 -15.68 -31.93
C GLU A 1032 -39.09 -14.73 -31.18
N HIS A 1033 -39.13 -14.76 -29.84
CA HIS A 1033 -40.12 -14.04 -29.02
C HIS A 1033 -39.56 -13.05 -27.99
N SER A 1034 -38.23 -12.89 -27.78
CA SER A 1034 -37.71 -12.01 -26.71
C SER A 1034 -36.99 -10.72 -27.15
N ASP A 1035 -36.40 -10.64 -28.35
CA ASP A 1035 -35.48 -9.54 -28.73
C ASP A 1035 -35.91 -8.69 -29.95
N ASN A 1036 -37.11 -8.87 -30.48
CA ASN A 1036 -37.53 -8.25 -31.75
C ASN A 1036 -37.84 -6.74 -31.67
N ARG A 1037 -37.66 -6.09 -30.50
CA ARG A 1037 -37.91 -4.66 -30.28
C ARG A 1037 -36.69 -3.75 -30.46
N ALA A 1038 -35.49 -4.30 -30.65
CA ALA A 1038 -34.27 -3.47 -30.75
C ALA A 1038 -34.32 -2.45 -31.92
N LEU A 1039 -35.02 -2.78 -33.01
CA LEU A 1039 -35.24 -1.87 -34.13
C LEU A 1039 -36.27 -0.77 -33.79
N GLU A 1040 -37.34 -1.12 -33.07
CA GLU A 1040 -38.40 -0.19 -32.63
C GLU A 1040 -37.90 0.77 -31.55
N ASP A 1041 -37.13 0.24 -30.58
CA ASP A 1041 -36.49 1.01 -29.50
C ASP A 1041 -35.27 1.81 -30.00
N GLY A 1042 -34.79 1.52 -31.22
CA GLY A 1042 -33.61 2.13 -31.83
C GLY A 1042 -32.28 1.77 -31.16
N VAL A 1043 -32.27 0.77 -30.28
CA VAL A 1043 -31.13 0.37 -29.46
C VAL A 1043 -31.16 -1.13 -29.16
N LEU A 1044 -30.09 -1.86 -29.51
CA LEU A 1044 -29.86 -3.22 -29.05
C LEU A 1044 -29.09 -3.18 -27.71
N ARG A 1045 -29.76 -3.60 -26.63
CA ARG A 1045 -29.17 -3.62 -25.27
C ARG A 1045 -28.34 -4.90 -25.05
N LEU A 1046 -27.18 -4.72 -24.44
CA LEU A 1046 -26.29 -5.80 -24.02
C LEU A 1046 -26.27 -5.87 -22.48
N GLY A 1047 -26.06 -7.06 -21.95
CA GLY A 1047 -25.82 -7.29 -20.53
C GLY A 1047 -24.46 -6.74 -20.09
N PRO A 1048 -24.24 -6.56 -18.77
CA PRO A 1048 -23.02 -5.94 -18.24
C PRO A 1048 -21.75 -6.74 -18.57
N LEU A 1049 -21.85 -8.05 -18.79
CA LEU A 1049 -20.72 -8.93 -19.13
C LEU A 1049 -20.63 -9.25 -20.64
N GLU A 1050 -21.47 -8.61 -21.47
CA GLU A 1050 -21.61 -8.90 -22.90
C GLU A 1050 -20.90 -7.86 -23.79
N ILE A 1051 -20.28 -8.32 -24.88
CA ILE A 1051 -19.65 -7.49 -25.93
C ILE A 1051 -20.24 -7.84 -27.29
N ALA A 1052 -20.71 -6.85 -28.06
CA ALA A 1052 -21.23 -7.07 -29.40
C ALA A 1052 -20.12 -7.35 -30.42
N VAL A 1053 -20.31 -8.39 -31.23
CA VAL A 1053 -19.36 -8.79 -32.29
C VAL A 1053 -20.09 -8.93 -33.63
N CYS A 1054 -19.44 -8.44 -34.70
CA CYS A 1054 -19.89 -8.62 -36.08
C CYS A 1054 -18.68 -8.60 -37.01
N ASP A 1055 -18.04 -9.75 -37.18
CA ASP A 1055 -16.87 -9.89 -38.05
C ASP A 1055 -17.23 -9.92 -39.54
N ASN A 1056 -18.46 -10.34 -39.86
CA ASN A 1056 -18.94 -10.54 -41.23
C ASN A 1056 -18.00 -11.42 -42.08
N ASP A 1057 -17.42 -12.44 -41.43
CA ASP A 1057 -16.55 -13.43 -42.06
C ASP A 1057 -17.39 -14.61 -42.60
N PRO A 1058 -17.37 -14.90 -43.92
CA PRO A 1058 -18.08 -16.04 -44.49
C PRO A 1058 -17.63 -17.39 -43.95
N GLU A 1059 -16.38 -17.51 -43.48
CA GLU A 1059 -15.84 -18.75 -42.89
C GLU A 1059 -16.27 -18.92 -41.42
N ARG A 1060 -16.72 -17.84 -40.77
CA ARG A 1060 -17.19 -17.81 -39.37
C ARG A 1060 -18.51 -17.02 -39.23
N PRO A 1061 -19.60 -17.46 -39.87
CA PRO A 1061 -20.88 -16.76 -39.83
C PRO A 1061 -21.48 -16.65 -38.42
N GLU A 1062 -21.04 -17.49 -37.48
CA GLU A 1062 -21.40 -17.46 -36.06
C GLU A 1062 -20.95 -16.18 -35.34
N ASN A 1063 -19.96 -15.45 -35.87
CA ASN A 1063 -19.43 -14.20 -35.29
C ASN A 1063 -20.19 -12.94 -35.72
N GLY A 1064 -21.41 -13.10 -36.23
CA GLY A 1064 -22.27 -11.98 -36.64
C GLY A 1064 -22.25 -11.71 -38.14
N ARG A 1065 -23.32 -11.08 -38.62
CA ARG A 1065 -23.63 -10.93 -40.04
C ARG A 1065 -23.95 -9.48 -40.37
N LEU A 1066 -23.31 -8.94 -41.42
CA LEU A 1066 -23.59 -7.61 -41.94
C LEU A 1066 -24.06 -7.69 -43.40
N VAL A 1067 -25.32 -7.35 -43.65
CA VAL A 1067 -25.91 -7.31 -44.99
C VAL A 1067 -26.13 -5.86 -45.42
N ILE A 1068 -25.55 -5.47 -46.56
CA ILE A 1068 -25.69 -4.11 -47.11
C ILE A 1068 -26.40 -4.20 -48.47
N GLY A 1069 -27.60 -3.64 -48.56
CA GLY A 1069 -28.34 -3.48 -49.80
C GLY A 1069 -28.14 -2.07 -50.38
N LEU A 1070 -27.74 -1.96 -51.64
CA LEU A 1070 -27.64 -0.67 -52.35
C LEU A 1070 -28.84 -0.49 -53.29
N GLY A 1071 -29.60 0.58 -53.07
CA GLY A 1071 -30.69 1.01 -53.94
C GLY A 1071 -30.27 2.17 -54.83
N GLY A 1072 -30.38 1.99 -56.16
CA GLY A 1072 -30.31 3.09 -57.12
C GLY A 1072 -31.64 3.82 -57.18
N THR A 1073 -31.62 5.12 -57.53
CA THR A 1073 -32.83 5.91 -57.79
C THR A 1073 -33.67 5.27 -58.90
N GLY A 1074 -34.67 4.49 -58.50
CA GLY A 1074 -35.73 3.96 -59.33
C GLY A 1074 -36.96 3.83 -58.44
N GLU A 1075 -38.01 4.56 -58.78
CA GLU A 1075 -39.30 4.59 -58.10
C GLU A 1075 -39.78 3.19 -57.67
N ARG A 1076 -40.06 3.04 -56.38
CA ARG A 1076 -41.17 2.21 -55.91
C ARG A 1076 -41.93 2.98 -54.84
N GLY A 1077 -42.85 3.82 -55.29
CA GLY A 1077 -44.08 4.03 -54.55
C GLY A 1077 -45.01 2.83 -54.76
N GLY A 1078 -45.64 2.35 -53.69
CA GLY A 1078 -46.87 1.55 -53.76
C GLY A 1078 -46.81 0.10 -53.25
N ALA A 1079 -47.50 -0.13 -52.13
CA ALA A 1079 -48.11 -1.37 -51.60
C ALA A 1079 -47.13 -2.53 -51.28
N ARG A 1080 -46.88 -2.85 -50.00
CA ARG A 1080 -47.80 -3.36 -48.98
C ARG A 1080 -47.18 -3.21 -47.61
#